data_AF-A0A0F2JBQ6-F1
#
_entry.id   AF-A0A0F2JBQ6-F1
#
_cell.length_a   1.000
_cell.length_b   1.000
_cell.length_c   1.000
_cell.angle_alpha   90.00
_cell.angle_beta   90.00
_cell.angle_gamma   90.00
#
_symmetry.space_group_name_H-M   'P 1'
#
loop_
_entity.id
_entity.type
_entity.pdbx_description
1 polymer ?
#
loop_
_entity_poly.entity_id
_entity_poly.type
_entity_poly.pdbx_seq_one_letter_code
_entity_poly.pdbx_strand_id
1 'polypeptide(L)'
;MQRKRWGVALMVALLCVSLVLPSNILGADNYTHNANISRNNTVVDSGYNDILYNNNPYYVQIPQWNGNRQYSNTTPAVVGSNLFQFTYDQKGKGYLTKIALKKPDATWEPGNGITLDATLIASFSVGTSGGRDAAAGISGPTIKDGYLAVAVGDLLYWWTIDADGNRTSNVFNSPIQGNPGNTTRLIASSPLVTPPLIASGTNMLTFEPVTWETPFAVVGSWSGGVISQPLYTLDGVTTTNFGYKTTDDASKATNDIVTSSPAWNSGTTVVGAPGAAVFGVAAYASGKNRLILMNPTTGSIKTVYDWSGSPIFGGPIDSSPSIAPNGHIYVPDHWGGIYRLNANGDYMAKDISAMDKSSSNISNIAVDGQNVIWVGDGHTTLNAAPISGFGSMRTRISSFSGLGSPAVVSNGTTDTVFLASDSTNGLLVTNPITISNPSATFGNEWRYTWQTLGSVSATYTSVAADIGTDPIDGSPLQFVTAWTNYGLNSQGCVEIWAPSDYNLKATANPNVVNSGEQVIIRGMPSPEGLTKSMKAHITDGGENTIDINLVQWSRSPERWQNVINAPNNYTGADAVYTVTVTATQTSGKTTTATTNFTVNPIPLPPPGNLTGTLRIEAWRRNNTMYPLGTAKYGNELAVTLTVDPPPPPQGLLNAQVTNAYITKAWVNTPRGKIGWDASGRVEIQRREEDINLILDGLVGTTKYKVDWAGYPPPIPDNTVMETNYIYAPFGVHVDYMYQVPVATEGGVVYIWQTGSYEASGNAGTTLDIIGTDLYIFNQEIHDAGTPVWQP
;
A
#
# COMPACT_ATOMS: atom_id res chain seq x y z
N MET A 1 -11.93 -69.62 -0.97
CA MET A 1 -10.88 -69.12 -0.04
C MET A 1 -9.63 -68.57 -0.72
N GLN A 2 -9.29 -68.91 -1.98
CA GLN A 2 -8.06 -68.44 -2.63
C GLN A 2 -8.07 -66.95 -3.04
N ARG A 3 -9.22 -66.36 -3.44
CA ARG A 3 -9.27 -64.93 -3.85
C ARG A 3 -8.97 -63.93 -2.72
N LYS A 4 -9.36 -64.22 -1.46
CA LYS A 4 -9.04 -63.36 -0.30
C LYS A 4 -7.56 -63.43 0.08
N ARG A 5 -6.89 -64.56 -0.13
CA ARG A 5 -5.45 -64.71 0.17
C ARG A 5 -4.55 -63.98 -0.83
N TRP A 6 -4.95 -63.91 -2.11
CA TRP A 6 -4.23 -63.12 -3.11
C TRP A 6 -4.39 -61.61 -2.91
N GLY A 7 -5.58 -61.14 -2.53
CA GLY A 7 -5.80 -59.71 -2.22
C GLY A 7 -4.98 -59.23 -1.03
N VAL A 8 -4.89 -60.02 0.05
CA VAL A 8 -4.09 -59.68 1.23
C VAL A 8 -2.59 -59.80 0.95
N ALA A 9 -2.15 -60.82 0.20
CA ALA A 9 -0.74 -60.95 -0.18
C ALA A 9 -0.27 -59.81 -1.10
N LEU A 10 -1.11 -59.36 -2.04
CA LEU A 10 -0.81 -58.21 -2.90
C LEU A 10 -0.77 -56.90 -2.11
N MET A 11 -1.69 -56.72 -1.15
CA MET A 11 -1.76 -55.52 -0.31
C MET A 11 -0.58 -55.46 0.68
N VAL A 12 -0.16 -56.60 1.25
CA VAL A 12 1.03 -56.70 2.11
C VAL A 12 2.32 -56.53 1.29
N ALA A 13 2.39 -57.08 0.07
CA ALA A 13 3.53 -56.83 -0.81
C ALA A 13 3.62 -55.35 -1.24
N LEU A 14 2.50 -54.69 -1.54
CA LEU A 14 2.45 -53.25 -1.81
C LEU A 14 2.82 -52.41 -0.58
N LEU A 15 2.36 -52.78 0.62
CA LEU A 15 2.75 -52.11 1.87
C LEU A 15 4.24 -52.31 2.18
N CYS A 16 4.77 -53.51 1.99
CA CYS A 16 6.19 -53.81 2.20
C CYS A 16 7.07 -53.14 1.14
N VAL A 17 6.63 -53.02 -0.12
CA VAL A 17 7.34 -52.22 -1.13
C VAL A 17 7.28 -50.73 -0.79
N SER A 18 6.16 -50.22 -0.25
CA SER A 18 6.09 -48.81 0.22
C SER A 18 6.87 -48.53 1.51
N LEU A 19 7.15 -49.56 2.32
CA LEU A 19 7.90 -49.46 3.59
C LEU A 19 9.39 -49.79 3.45
N VAL A 20 9.81 -50.38 2.33
CA VAL A 20 11.23 -50.68 1.99
C VAL A 20 11.74 -49.77 0.87
N LEU A 21 10.87 -49.04 0.18
CA LEU A 21 11.29 -47.83 -0.52
C LEU A 21 11.59 -46.77 0.54
N PRO A 22 12.83 -46.23 0.62
CA PRO A 22 13.00 -44.94 1.24
C PRO A 22 12.02 -44.00 0.53
N SER A 23 11.09 -43.43 1.30
CA SER A 23 10.28 -42.30 0.88
C SER A 23 11.19 -41.34 0.13
N ASN A 24 10.97 -41.22 -1.18
CA ASN A 24 11.66 -40.37 -2.13
C ASN A 24 12.39 -39.21 -1.45
N ILE A 25 13.65 -39.41 -1.06
CA ILE A 25 14.58 -38.32 -0.89
C ILE A 25 14.88 -37.92 -2.32
N LEU A 26 14.11 -36.94 -2.77
CA LEU A 26 14.31 -36.06 -3.91
C LEU A 26 15.67 -36.28 -4.58
N GLY A 27 15.73 -37.25 -5.50
CA GLY A 27 16.81 -37.36 -6.45
C GLY A 27 16.66 -36.23 -7.46
N ALA A 28 17.02 -35.02 -7.06
CA ALA A 28 17.23 -33.88 -7.93
C ALA A 28 17.77 -32.64 -7.18
N ASP A 29 17.92 -32.63 -5.84
CA ASP A 29 18.22 -31.38 -5.10
C ASP A 29 19.64 -30.81 -5.30
N ASN A 30 20.41 -31.43 -6.20
CA ASN A 30 21.82 -31.16 -6.32
C ASN A 30 22.07 -30.06 -7.37
N TYR A 31 22.83 -29.05 -6.93
CA TYR A 31 23.65 -28.15 -7.76
C TYR A 31 22.94 -26.88 -8.27
N THR A 32 22.86 -25.85 -7.40
CA THR A 32 22.49 -24.48 -7.78
C THR A 32 23.71 -23.72 -8.30
N HIS A 33 23.70 -23.41 -9.60
CA HIS A 33 24.90 -23.14 -10.40
C HIS A 33 25.30 -21.65 -10.57
N ASN A 34 24.94 -20.68 -9.73
CA ASN A 34 25.24 -19.26 -10.03
C ASN A 34 26.52 -18.69 -9.37
N ALA A 35 27.31 -17.95 -10.17
CA ALA A 35 28.45 -17.13 -9.75
C ALA A 35 27.96 -15.70 -9.48
N ASN A 36 27.97 -15.28 -8.22
CA ASN A 36 28.01 -13.89 -7.74
C ASN A 36 26.94 -12.85 -8.16
N ILE A 37 26.25 -12.96 -9.30
CA ILE A 37 25.49 -11.82 -9.87
C ILE A 37 24.12 -11.60 -9.20
N SER A 38 23.58 -12.59 -8.49
CA SER A 38 22.26 -12.45 -7.84
C SER A 38 22.28 -12.41 -6.32
N ARG A 39 23.46 -12.48 -5.67
CA ARG A 39 23.48 -12.72 -4.22
C ARG A 39 23.79 -11.52 -3.37
N ASN A 40 24.53 -10.55 -3.91
CA ASN A 40 24.93 -9.32 -3.22
C ASN A 40 24.80 -8.16 -4.21
N ASN A 41 23.57 -7.75 -4.50
CA ASN A 41 23.37 -6.51 -5.26
C ASN A 41 23.40 -5.33 -4.30
N THR A 42 23.99 -4.23 -4.76
CA THR A 42 23.90 -2.94 -4.08
C THR A 42 23.12 -2.00 -4.98
N VAL A 43 22.02 -1.48 -4.48
CA VAL A 43 21.11 -0.57 -5.21
C VAL A 43 21.08 0.78 -4.53
N VAL A 44 21.07 1.85 -5.30
CA VAL A 44 20.97 3.22 -4.79
C VAL A 44 19.55 3.71 -5.06
N ASP A 45 18.65 3.47 -4.11
CA ASP A 45 17.24 3.82 -4.25
C ASP A 45 16.65 4.35 -2.93
N SER A 46 16.02 5.52 -3.02
CA SER A 46 15.29 6.17 -1.92
C SER A 46 13.92 5.55 -1.63
N GLY A 47 13.29 4.89 -2.62
CA GLY A 47 12.02 4.18 -2.51
C GLY A 47 12.16 2.76 -1.97
N TYR A 48 13.41 2.31 -1.73
CA TYR A 48 13.72 0.94 -1.33
C TYR A 48 12.94 0.52 -0.07
N ASN A 49 12.82 1.39 0.93
CA ASN A 49 12.27 1.04 2.26
C ASN A 49 10.73 0.83 2.33
N ASP A 50 9.98 1.07 1.26
CA ASP A 50 8.50 1.01 1.25
C ASP A 50 7.92 -0.01 0.25
N ILE A 51 8.65 -1.09 0.00
CA ILE A 51 8.22 -2.10 -0.98
C ILE A 51 7.43 -3.21 -0.27
N LEU A 52 6.22 -3.48 -0.76
CA LEU A 52 5.49 -4.74 -0.58
C LEU A 52 5.16 -5.28 -1.96
N TYR A 53 5.40 -6.57 -2.16
CA TYR A 53 5.19 -7.25 -3.43
C TYR A 53 3.77 -7.80 -3.56
N ASN A 54 3.32 -7.95 -4.81
CA ASN A 54 2.08 -8.66 -5.11
C ASN A 54 2.13 -10.09 -4.58
N ASN A 55 1.03 -10.56 -3.98
CA ASN A 55 0.96 -11.93 -3.45
C ASN A 55 1.06 -13.01 -4.54
N ASN A 56 0.74 -12.71 -5.80
CA ASN A 56 0.89 -13.64 -6.92
C ASN A 56 1.86 -13.06 -7.95
N PRO A 57 2.70 -13.88 -8.61
CA PRO A 57 3.57 -13.41 -9.68
C PRO A 57 2.79 -13.08 -10.95
N TYR A 58 3.39 -12.27 -11.81
CA TYR A 58 3.08 -12.25 -13.23
C TYR A 58 3.89 -13.35 -13.93
N TYR A 59 3.22 -14.16 -14.74
CA TYR A 59 3.90 -15.24 -15.48
C TYR A 59 4.27 -14.75 -16.88
N VAL A 60 5.55 -14.55 -17.14
CA VAL A 60 6.03 -14.15 -18.46
C VAL A 60 6.03 -15.35 -19.39
N GLN A 61 5.18 -15.30 -20.41
CA GLN A 61 5.22 -16.27 -21.50
C GLN A 61 6.39 -15.95 -22.44
N ILE A 62 7.22 -16.94 -22.72
CA ILE A 62 8.29 -16.79 -23.70
C ILE A 62 7.74 -17.22 -25.09
N PRO A 63 7.66 -16.32 -26.09
CA PRO A 63 6.92 -16.51 -27.34
C PRO A 63 7.36 -17.68 -28.24
N GLN A 64 8.49 -18.34 -27.95
CA GLN A 64 9.11 -19.38 -28.78
C GLN A 64 9.16 -20.76 -28.10
N TRP A 65 8.20 -21.12 -27.27
CA TRP A 65 8.06 -22.54 -26.94
C TRP A 65 7.70 -23.29 -28.21
N ASN A 66 8.70 -23.92 -28.84
CA ASN A 66 8.64 -24.70 -30.08
C ASN A 66 7.75 -25.96 -29.94
N GLY A 67 6.64 -25.89 -29.21
CA GLY A 67 5.80 -26.99 -28.75
C GLY A 67 6.39 -27.80 -27.60
N ASN A 68 7.68 -27.64 -27.27
CA ASN A 68 8.36 -28.42 -26.23
C ASN A 68 8.38 -27.68 -24.89
N ARG A 69 8.07 -28.43 -23.82
CA ARG A 69 8.24 -27.96 -22.45
C ARG A 69 9.71 -27.59 -22.18
N GLN A 70 9.92 -26.39 -21.64
CA GLN A 70 11.22 -25.89 -21.23
C GLN A 70 11.50 -26.19 -19.77
N TYR A 71 12.77 -26.40 -19.48
CA TYR A 71 13.31 -26.58 -18.15
C TYR A 71 14.46 -25.60 -17.94
N SER A 72 14.63 -25.17 -16.69
CA SER A 72 15.83 -24.48 -16.27
C SER A 72 16.08 -24.74 -14.79
N ASN A 73 17.37 -24.82 -14.46
CA ASN A 73 17.92 -24.82 -13.10
C ASN A 73 18.86 -23.62 -12.91
N THR A 74 18.78 -22.62 -13.80
CA THR A 74 19.67 -21.46 -13.81
C THR A 74 18.92 -20.22 -13.34
N THR A 75 19.57 -19.42 -12.50
CA THR A 75 19.11 -18.08 -12.12
C THR A 75 18.97 -17.19 -13.36
N PRO A 76 17.89 -16.40 -13.47
CA PRO A 76 17.87 -15.29 -14.41
C PRO A 76 19.00 -14.30 -14.12
N ALA A 77 19.70 -13.82 -15.15
CA ALA A 77 20.70 -12.75 -15.04
C ALA A 77 20.17 -11.47 -15.67
N VAL A 78 20.41 -10.29 -15.11
CA VAL A 78 19.83 -9.04 -15.62
C VAL A 78 20.86 -7.95 -15.83
N VAL A 79 20.71 -7.22 -16.93
CA VAL A 79 21.45 -6.00 -17.25
C VAL A 79 20.47 -4.93 -17.71
N GLY A 80 20.51 -3.76 -17.04
CA GLY A 80 19.59 -2.67 -17.33
C GLY A 80 18.13 -3.12 -17.26
N SER A 81 17.36 -2.86 -18.30
CA SER A 81 15.96 -3.27 -18.45
C SER A 81 15.78 -4.70 -19.00
N ASN A 82 16.83 -5.54 -19.06
CA ASN A 82 16.77 -6.82 -19.79
C ASN A 82 17.12 -8.02 -18.90
N LEU A 83 16.20 -8.97 -18.80
CA LEU A 83 16.40 -10.26 -18.13
C LEU A 83 16.83 -11.34 -19.12
N PHE A 84 17.86 -12.09 -18.77
CA PHE A 84 18.42 -13.19 -19.54
C PHE A 84 18.15 -14.50 -18.84
N GLN A 85 17.44 -15.40 -19.52
CA GLN A 85 17.11 -16.73 -19.02
C GLN A 85 17.65 -17.79 -19.97
N PHE A 86 18.46 -18.72 -19.46
CA PHE A 86 18.81 -19.92 -20.16
C PHE A 86 17.80 -21.02 -19.86
N THR A 87 17.29 -21.69 -20.89
CA THR A 87 16.38 -22.83 -20.78
C THR A 87 16.83 -23.95 -21.71
N TYR A 88 16.36 -25.17 -21.46
CA TYR A 88 16.58 -26.31 -22.33
C TYR A 88 15.31 -27.14 -22.51
N ASP A 89 15.22 -27.85 -23.63
CA ASP A 89 14.11 -28.74 -23.92
C ASP A 89 14.48 -30.22 -23.73
N GLN A 90 13.47 -31.09 -23.74
CA GLN A 90 13.67 -32.55 -23.61
C GLN A 90 14.45 -33.18 -24.78
N LYS A 91 14.64 -32.44 -25.88
CA LYS A 91 15.36 -32.90 -27.08
C LYS A 91 16.85 -32.52 -27.03
N GLY A 92 17.30 -31.90 -25.94
CA GLY A 92 18.70 -31.54 -25.78
C GLY A 92 19.10 -30.27 -26.52
N LYS A 93 18.16 -29.34 -26.74
CA LYS A 93 18.45 -27.99 -27.25
C LYS A 93 18.34 -26.95 -26.14
N GLY A 94 19.38 -26.12 -26.02
CA GLY A 94 19.43 -24.99 -25.11
C GLY A 94 19.09 -23.68 -25.80
N TYR A 95 18.48 -22.76 -25.07
CA TYR A 95 17.99 -21.47 -25.54
C TYR A 95 18.35 -20.39 -24.53
N LEU A 96 19.01 -19.32 -24.99
CA LEU A 96 19.22 -18.12 -24.19
C LEU A 96 18.26 -17.04 -24.70
N THR A 97 17.30 -16.67 -23.85
CA THR A 97 16.29 -15.67 -24.17
C THR A 97 16.53 -14.40 -23.38
N LYS A 98 16.42 -13.26 -24.05
CA LYS A 98 16.38 -11.93 -23.45
C LYS A 98 14.92 -11.48 -23.35
N ILE A 99 14.51 -10.95 -22.20
CA ILE A 99 13.17 -10.47 -21.91
C ILE A 99 13.28 -9.01 -21.51
N ALA A 100 12.61 -8.12 -22.24
CA ALA A 100 12.54 -6.70 -21.92
C ALA A 100 11.58 -6.49 -20.74
N LEU A 101 12.13 -6.05 -19.61
CA LEU A 101 11.39 -5.69 -18.41
C LEU A 101 10.85 -4.26 -18.53
N LYS A 102 9.65 -4.04 -18.00
CA LYS A 102 9.01 -2.73 -17.87
C LYS A 102 8.06 -2.74 -16.67
N LYS A 103 7.65 -1.57 -16.18
CA LYS A 103 6.62 -1.48 -15.13
C LYS A 103 5.32 -2.18 -15.55
N PRO A 104 4.56 -2.73 -14.57
CA PRO A 104 3.22 -3.22 -14.84
C PRO A 104 2.36 -2.14 -15.47
N ASP A 105 1.53 -2.53 -16.44
CA ASP A 105 0.52 -1.67 -17.04
C ASP A 105 -0.88 -2.18 -16.70
N ALA A 106 -1.92 -1.44 -17.09
CA ALA A 106 -3.31 -1.75 -16.75
C ALA A 106 -3.81 -3.11 -17.30
N THR A 107 -3.06 -3.77 -18.19
CA THR A 107 -3.40 -5.10 -18.73
C THR A 107 -2.81 -6.25 -17.91
N TRP A 108 -1.91 -5.96 -16.97
CA TRP A 108 -1.26 -6.98 -16.15
C TRP A 108 -2.09 -7.31 -14.92
N GLU A 109 -2.47 -8.58 -14.79
CA GLU A 109 -3.17 -9.10 -13.62
C GLU A 109 -2.27 -10.09 -12.86
N PRO A 110 -1.99 -9.87 -11.56
CA PRO A 110 -1.21 -10.82 -10.76
C PRO A 110 -1.87 -12.21 -10.76
N GLY A 111 -1.08 -13.25 -10.99
CA GLY A 111 -1.55 -14.64 -11.13
C GLY A 111 -1.89 -15.04 -12.57
N ASN A 112 -1.85 -14.12 -13.52
CA ASN A 112 -2.11 -14.40 -14.94
C ASN A 112 -0.84 -14.33 -15.79
N GLY A 113 -0.94 -14.87 -17.00
CA GLY A 113 0.10 -14.75 -18.01
C GLY A 113 0.18 -13.33 -18.57
N ILE A 114 1.40 -12.81 -18.65
CA ILE A 114 1.71 -11.53 -19.30
C ILE A 114 2.60 -11.76 -20.52
N THR A 115 2.50 -10.84 -21.47
CA THR A 115 3.35 -10.82 -22.66
C THR A 115 4.39 -9.72 -22.49
N LEU A 116 5.67 -10.11 -22.48
CA LEU A 116 6.80 -9.21 -22.61
C LEU A 116 7.49 -9.45 -23.94
N ASP A 117 8.22 -8.44 -24.43
CA ASP A 117 9.07 -8.64 -25.61
C ASP A 117 10.23 -9.56 -25.22
N ALA A 118 10.27 -10.72 -25.85
CA ALA A 118 11.23 -11.76 -25.55
C ALA A 118 11.89 -12.24 -26.85
N THR A 119 13.20 -12.05 -26.91
CA THR A 119 14.05 -12.29 -28.09
C THR A 119 15.00 -13.45 -27.82
N LEU A 120 15.06 -14.42 -28.73
CA LEU A 120 16.07 -15.48 -28.70
C LEU A 120 17.44 -14.90 -29.08
N ILE A 121 18.41 -14.98 -28.17
CA ILE A 121 19.77 -14.46 -28.36
C ILE A 121 20.69 -15.51 -28.98
N ALA A 122 20.62 -16.74 -28.49
CA ALA A 122 21.46 -17.83 -28.95
C ALA A 122 20.80 -19.19 -28.68
N SER A 123 21.17 -20.19 -29.47
CA SER A 123 20.78 -21.58 -29.26
C SER A 123 22.00 -22.50 -29.22
N PHE A 124 21.93 -23.52 -28.36
CA PHE A 124 23.06 -24.40 -28.07
C PHE A 124 22.64 -25.86 -28.19
N SER A 125 23.59 -26.73 -28.54
CA SER A 125 23.39 -28.18 -28.45
C SER A 125 23.82 -28.62 -27.05
N VAL A 126 22.88 -29.07 -26.22
CA VAL A 126 23.18 -29.51 -24.84
C VAL A 126 23.42 -31.03 -24.74
N GLY A 127 23.27 -31.78 -25.84
CA GLY A 127 23.52 -33.22 -25.92
C GLY A 127 22.25 -34.10 -25.80
N THR A 128 22.32 -35.37 -26.21
CA THR A 128 21.17 -36.30 -26.36
C THR A 128 20.84 -37.17 -25.14
N SER A 129 21.37 -36.89 -23.96
CA SER A 129 21.06 -37.69 -22.75
C SER A 129 19.72 -37.23 -22.14
N GLY A 130 18.69 -38.08 -22.29
CA GLY A 130 17.30 -37.75 -22.01
C GLY A 130 16.92 -37.56 -20.54
N GLY A 131 15.82 -36.82 -20.35
CA GLY A 131 15.11 -36.69 -19.07
C GLY A 131 15.48 -35.46 -18.24
N ARG A 132 14.56 -35.09 -17.34
CA ARG A 132 14.67 -34.00 -16.35
C ARG A 132 15.98 -34.05 -15.54
N ASP A 133 16.51 -35.25 -15.31
CA ASP A 133 17.63 -35.51 -14.39
C ASP A 133 19.00 -35.55 -15.10
N ALA A 134 19.04 -35.53 -16.44
CA ALA A 134 20.27 -35.58 -17.23
C ALA A 134 20.86 -34.19 -17.57
N ALA A 135 20.14 -33.12 -17.19
CA ALA A 135 20.58 -31.72 -17.33
C ALA A 135 21.37 -31.20 -16.12
N ALA A 136 21.74 -32.11 -15.21
CA ALA A 136 22.64 -31.86 -14.11
C ALA A 136 24.03 -31.58 -14.72
N GLY A 137 24.32 -30.31 -15.03
CA GLY A 137 25.41 -29.97 -15.96
C GLY A 137 25.24 -28.72 -16.83
N ILE A 138 24.16 -27.93 -16.66
CA ILE A 138 23.86 -26.75 -17.48
C ILE A 138 23.96 -25.49 -16.62
N SER A 139 24.79 -24.56 -17.06
CA SER A 139 25.08 -23.32 -16.33
C SER A 139 24.26 -22.12 -16.80
N GLY A 140 24.06 -21.15 -15.91
CA GLY A 140 23.40 -19.89 -16.23
C GLY A 140 24.34 -18.91 -16.94
N PRO A 141 23.78 -17.91 -17.65
CA PRO A 141 24.59 -16.83 -18.20
C PRO A 141 25.17 -15.98 -17.07
N THR A 142 26.38 -15.47 -17.29
CA THR A 142 27.03 -14.49 -16.43
C THR A 142 27.36 -13.27 -17.26
N ILE A 143 26.95 -12.11 -16.78
CA ILE A 143 27.05 -10.86 -17.52
C ILE A 143 27.80 -9.83 -16.67
N LYS A 144 28.90 -9.30 -17.19
CA LYS A 144 29.70 -8.29 -16.50
C LYS A 144 30.63 -7.56 -17.46
N ASP A 145 30.89 -6.28 -17.18
CA ASP A 145 31.87 -5.45 -17.90
C ASP A 145 31.66 -5.45 -19.43
N GLY A 146 30.41 -5.49 -19.89
CA GLY A 146 30.05 -5.52 -21.31
C GLY A 146 30.22 -6.88 -21.98
N TYR A 147 30.44 -7.95 -21.22
CA TYR A 147 30.53 -9.32 -21.72
C TYR A 147 29.43 -10.21 -21.16
N LEU A 148 28.95 -11.14 -21.98
CA LEU A 148 28.13 -12.26 -21.57
C LEU A 148 28.92 -13.54 -21.79
N ALA A 149 29.01 -14.38 -20.76
CA ALA A 149 29.60 -15.72 -20.81
C ALA A 149 28.59 -16.77 -20.35
N VAL A 150 28.57 -17.93 -21.01
CA VAL A 150 27.73 -19.08 -20.63
C VAL A 150 28.47 -20.38 -20.96
N ALA A 151 28.40 -21.36 -20.07
CA ALA A 151 29.07 -22.64 -20.26
C ALA A 151 28.05 -23.73 -20.56
N VAL A 152 28.19 -24.39 -21.71
CA VAL A 152 27.21 -25.35 -22.23
C VAL A 152 27.93 -26.56 -22.84
N GLY A 153 27.60 -27.75 -22.36
CA GLY A 153 28.22 -28.99 -22.85
C GLY A 153 29.67 -29.10 -22.41
N ASP A 154 30.62 -28.99 -23.34
CA ASP A 154 32.06 -29.00 -23.11
C ASP A 154 32.73 -27.66 -23.49
N LEU A 155 31.93 -26.62 -23.75
CA LEU A 155 32.39 -25.33 -24.24
C LEU A 155 31.96 -24.20 -23.33
N LEU A 156 32.90 -23.28 -23.10
CA LEU A 156 32.64 -21.94 -22.61
C LEU A 156 32.38 -21.03 -23.81
N TYR A 157 31.23 -20.37 -23.87
CA TYR A 157 30.86 -19.39 -24.89
C TYR A 157 30.87 -17.98 -24.32
N TRP A 158 31.28 -16.99 -25.12
CA TRP A 158 31.17 -15.58 -24.74
C TRP A 158 31.09 -14.63 -25.94
N TRP A 159 30.59 -13.41 -25.69
CA TRP A 159 30.54 -12.31 -26.65
C TRP A 159 30.38 -10.97 -25.92
N THR A 160 30.61 -9.87 -26.64
CA THR A 160 30.34 -8.52 -26.13
C THR A 160 28.88 -8.14 -26.30
N ILE A 161 28.37 -7.35 -25.37
CA ILE A 161 27.01 -6.79 -25.37
C ILE A 161 27.05 -5.27 -25.17
N ASP A 162 26.01 -4.56 -25.62
CA ASP A 162 25.78 -3.15 -25.28
C ASP A 162 25.08 -3.00 -23.92
N ALA A 163 24.74 -1.75 -23.54
CA ALA A 163 24.06 -1.43 -22.29
C ALA A 163 22.65 -2.04 -22.18
N ASP A 164 22.01 -2.32 -23.31
CA ASP A 164 20.70 -2.98 -23.42
C ASP A 164 20.83 -4.51 -23.57
N GLY A 165 22.06 -5.01 -23.43
CA GLY A 165 22.39 -6.42 -23.53
C GLY A 165 22.23 -7.02 -24.93
N ASN A 166 22.20 -6.19 -25.98
CA ASN A 166 22.25 -6.67 -27.36
C ASN A 166 23.67 -7.10 -27.71
N ARG A 167 23.80 -8.21 -28.45
CA ARG A 167 25.09 -8.72 -28.90
C ARG A 167 25.78 -7.74 -29.88
N THR A 168 27.01 -7.36 -29.58
CA THR A 168 27.84 -6.45 -30.40
C THR A 168 29.02 -7.13 -31.09
N SER A 169 29.29 -8.41 -30.82
CA SER A 169 30.34 -9.21 -31.49
C SER A 169 29.84 -10.56 -31.99
N ASN A 170 30.72 -11.29 -32.68
CA ASN A 170 30.54 -12.73 -32.89
C ASN A 170 30.59 -13.50 -31.57
N VAL A 171 30.04 -14.72 -31.58
CA VAL A 171 30.12 -15.65 -30.44
C VAL A 171 31.44 -16.42 -30.51
N PHE A 172 32.25 -16.27 -29.48
CA PHE A 172 33.50 -17.00 -29.28
C PHE A 172 33.28 -18.22 -28.38
N ASN A 173 34.18 -19.20 -28.47
CA ASN A 173 34.14 -20.38 -27.60
C ASN A 173 35.52 -20.95 -27.31
N SER A 174 35.63 -21.68 -26.19
CA SER A 174 36.85 -22.35 -25.73
C SER A 174 36.50 -23.67 -25.02
N PRO A 175 37.25 -24.77 -25.25
CA PRO A 175 36.98 -26.06 -24.64
C PRO A 175 37.28 -26.07 -23.15
N ILE A 176 36.36 -26.61 -22.35
CA ILE A 176 36.54 -26.82 -20.92
C ILE A 176 37.25 -28.15 -20.72
N GLN A 177 38.43 -28.10 -20.10
CA GLN A 177 39.23 -29.28 -19.85
C GLN A 177 38.65 -30.10 -18.69
N GLY A 178 38.66 -31.43 -18.82
CA GLY A 178 38.31 -32.37 -17.74
C GLY A 178 39.44 -33.36 -17.44
N ASN A 179 39.27 -34.14 -16.38
CA ASN A 179 40.14 -35.27 -16.06
C ASN A 179 40.16 -36.29 -17.22
N PRO A 180 41.30 -36.94 -17.47
CA PRO A 180 41.39 -38.01 -18.46
C PRO A 180 40.34 -39.11 -18.22
N GLY A 181 39.63 -39.53 -19.27
CA GLY A 181 38.63 -40.60 -19.21
C GLY A 181 37.22 -40.18 -18.79
N ASN A 182 37.05 -38.95 -18.28
CA ASN A 182 35.72 -38.38 -18.05
C ASN A 182 35.21 -37.70 -19.32
N THR A 183 33.93 -37.91 -19.65
CA THR A 183 33.29 -37.18 -20.74
C THR A 183 32.98 -35.76 -20.26
N THR A 184 33.60 -34.75 -20.88
CA THR A 184 33.49 -33.30 -20.57
C THR A 184 32.09 -32.69 -20.73
N ARG A 185 31.05 -33.50 -20.90
CA ARG A 185 29.69 -33.06 -21.28
C ARG A 185 28.84 -32.53 -20.12
N LEU A 186 29.36 -32.56 -18.90
CA LEU A 186 28.65 -32.14 -17.68
C LEU A 186 29.39 -30.97 -17.04
N ILE A 187 28.78 -29.77 -17.04
CA ILE A 187 29.35 -28.54 -16.45
C ILE A 187 28.59 -28.13 -15.20
N ALA A 188 29.33 -27.92 -14.13
CA ALA A 188 28.80 -27.67 -12.81
C ALA A 188 28.47 -26.22 -12.47
N SER A 189 28.87 -25.26 -13.30
CA SER A 189 29.01 -23.89 -12.81
C SER A 189 28.73 -22.86 -13.87
N SER A 190 27.98 -21.82 -13.51
CA SER A 190 28.01 -20.55 -14.24
C SER A 190 29.44 -20.04 -14.27
N PRO A 191 29.92 -19.59 -15.44
CA PRO A 191 31.24 -18.97 -15.51
C PRO A 191 31.27 -17.73 -14.63
N LEU A 192 32.41 -17.41 -14.04
CA LEU A 192 32.67 -16.10 -13.46
C LEU A 192 33.24 -15.20 -14.55
N VAL A 193 32.79 -13.95 -14.64
CA VAL A 193 33.51 -12.89 -15.37
C VAL A 193 34.22 -11.99 -14.35
N THR A 194 35.54 -11.87 -14.46
CA THR A 194 36.34 -10.97 -13.60
C THR A 194 36.22 -9.53 -14.10
N PRO A 195 36.53 -8.50 -13.27
CA PRO A 195 36.95 -7.21 -13.79
C PRO A 195 38.12 -7.35 -14.78
N PRO A 196 38.44 -6.31 -15.57
CA PRO A 196 39.64 -6.32 -16.39
C PRO A 196 40.89 -6.64 -15.55
N LEU A 197 41.62 -7.67 -15.97
CA LEU A 197 42.91 -8.07 -15.40
C LEU A 197 43.98 -8.01 -16.50
N ILE A 198 45.25 -7.97 -16.09
CA ILE A 198 46.38 -7.98 -17.02
C ILE A 198 46.53 -9.39 -17.59
N ALA A 199 46.13 -9.55 -18.85
CA ALA A 199 46.43 -10.73 -19.66
C ALA A 199 47.82 -10.63 -20.27
N SER A 200 48.39 -11.79 -20.58
CA SER A 200 49.66 -11.92 -21.29
C SER A 200 49.52 -12.90 -22.46
N GLY A 201 50.22 -12.61 -23.55
CA GLY A 201 50.28 -13.45 -24.74
C GLY A 201 51.59 -13.24 -25.48
N THR A 202 51.73 -13.91 -26.62
CA THR A 202 52.90 -13.80 -27.50
C THR A 202 52.46 -13.22 -28.83
N ASN A 203 53.14 -12.16 -29.28
CA ASN A 203 52.91 -11.62 -30.62
C ASN A 203 53.35 -12.64 -31.68
N MET A 204 52.47 -12.99 -32.61
CA MET A 204 52.72 -14.04 -33.61
C MET A 204 53.73 -13.63 -34.70
N LEU A 205 54.02 -12.32 -34.84
CA LEU A 205 54.99 -11.80 -35.81
C LEU A 205 56.38 -11.60 -35.19
N THR A 206 56.44 -11.07 -33.97
CA THR A 206 57.71 -10.72 -33.31
C THR A 206 58.19 -11.77 -32.30
N PHE A 207 57.32 -12.69 -31.89
CA PHE A 207 57.55 -13.64 -30.79
C PHE A 207 57.82 -13.00 -29.42
N GLU A 208 57.59 -11.69 -29.29
CA GLU A 208 57.77 -10.98 -28.04
C GLU A 208 56.53 -11.09 -27.14
N PRO A 209 56.70 -11.10 -25.80
CA PRO A 209 55.59 -11.03 -24.87
C PRO A 209 54.81 -9.71 -25.01
N VAL A 210 53.48 -9.80 -24.99
CA VAL A 210 52.57 -8.65 -24.99
C VAL A 210 51.58 -8.80 -23.85
N THR A 211 51.28 -7.69 -23.17
CA THR A 211 50.27 -7.63 -22.11
C THR A 211 49.17 -6.62 -22.45
N TRP A 212 47.94 -6.90 -22.07
CA TRP A 212 46.78 -6.00 -22.22
C TRP A 212 45.77 -6.25 -21.10
N GLU A 213 44.85 -5.31 -20.90
CA GLU A 213 43.77 -5.49 -19.93
C GLU A 213 42.55 -6.12 -20.61
N THR A 214 42.02 -7.18 -19.99
CA THR A 214 40.76 -7.80 -20.42
C THR A 214 40.12 -8.55 -19.26
N PRO A 215 38.78 -8.61 -19.18
CA PRO A 215 38.09 -9.56 -18.32
C PRO A 215 38.46 -11.01 -18.64
N PHE A 216 38.40 -11.87 -17.64
CA PHE A 216 38.55 -13.32 -17.80
C PHE A 216 37.23 -14.02 -17.49
N ALA A 217 36.86 -15.02 -18.29
CA ALA A 217 35.87 -16.01 -17.90
C ALA A 217 36.54 -17.22 -17.26
N VAL A 218 36.07 -17.61 -16.08
CA VAL A 218 36.58 -18.77 -15.34
C VAL A 218 35.44 -19.73 -15.03
N VAL A 219 35.60 -21.03 -15.31
CA VAL A 219 34.53 -22.02 -15.13
C VAL A 219 35.07 -23.40 -14.74
N GLY A 220 34.34 -24.11 -13.89
CA GLY A 220 34.62 -25.48 -13.48
C GLY A 220 33.70 -26.52 -14.14
N SER A 221 34.13 -27.78 -14.15
CA SER A 221 33.38 -28.91 -14.72
C SER A 221 33.30 -30.08 -13.74
N TRP A 222 32.21 -30.83 -13.83
CA TRP A 222 32.09 -32.12 -13.13
C TRP A 222 33.04 -33.19 -13.63
N SER A 223 33.68 -32.98 -14.77
CA SER A 223 34.80 -33.84 -15.16
C SER A 223 36.07 -33.54 -14.36
N GLY A 224 36.03 -32.64 -13.37
CA GLY A 224 37.13 -32.37 -12.46
C GLY A 224 38.16 -31.40 -13.01
N GLY A 225 37.76 -30.48 -13.91
CA GLY A 225 38.67 -29.47 -14.45
C GLY A 225 38.11 -28.05 -14.41
N VAL A 226 39.01 -27.09 -14.54
CA VAL A 226 38.78 -25.63 -14.52
C VAL A 226 39.51 -25.02 -15.70
N ILE A 227 38.92 -23.98 -16.31
CA ILE A 227 39.56 -23.15 -17.32
C ILE A 227 39.44 -21.67 -16.95
N SER A 228 40.47 -20.89 -17.28
CA SER A 228 40.47 -19.42 -17.31
C SER A 228 40.78 -18.94 -18.72
N GLN A 229 39.90 -18.08 -19.26
CA GLN A 229 39.93 -17.61 -20.64
C GLN A 229 39.85 -16.08 -20.69
N PRO A 230 40.83 -15.36 -21.26
CA PRO A 230 40.68 -13.94 -21.54
C PRO A 230 39.53 -13.73 -22.55
N LEU A 231 38.63 -12.78 -22.26
CA LEU A 231 37.44 -12.52 -23.08
C LEU A 231 37.75 -11.72 -24.35
N TYR A 232 38.88 -11.02 -24.37
CA TYR A 232 39.40 -10.33 -25.54
C TYR A 232 40.88 -10.69 -25.76
N THR A 233 41.25 -10.92 -27.01
CA THR A 233 42.64 -11.13 -27.44
C THR A 233 42.94 -10.16 -28.58
N LEU A 234 44.10 -9.48 -28.50
CA LEU A 234 44.55 -8.56 -29.54
C LEU A 234 44.80 -9.29 -30.87
N ASP A 235 44.55 -8.59 -31.97
CA ASP A 235 44.85 -9.11 -33.31
C ASP A 235 46.35 -9.43 -33.42
N GLY A 236 46.67 -10.62 -33.95
CA GLY A 236 48.05 -11.06 -34.10
C GLY A 236 48.73 -11.53 -32.81
N VAL A 237 48.00 -11.67 -31.69
CA VAL A 237 48.52 -12.20 -30.42
C VAL A 237 47.94 -13.58 -30.13
N THR A 238 48.78 -14.52 -29.70
CA THR A 238 48.36 -15.83 -29.19
C THR A 238 48.34 -15.81 -27.66
N THR A 239 47.25 -16.29 -27.07
CA THR A 239 47.08 -16.43 -25.62
C THR A 239 47.37 -17.84 -25.16
N THR A 240 47.81 -18.00 -23.91
CA THR A 240 47.83 -19.30 -23.25
C THR A 240 46.54 -19.47 -22.46
N ASN A 241 45.79 -20.52 -22.75
CA ASN A 241 44.63 -20.89 -21.94
C ASN A 241 45.13 -21.61 -20.69
N PHE A 242 44.79 -21.08 -19.52
CA PHE A 242 45.16 -21.69 -18.27
C PHE A 242 44.07 -22.65 -17.83
N GLY A 243 44.47 -23.91 -17.61
CA GLY A 243 43.59 -24.95 -17.14
C GLY A 243 44.15 -25.60 -15.88
N TYR A 244 43.25 -26.20 -15.12
CA TYR A 244 43.59 -27.03 -13.96
C TYR A 244 42.73 -28.27 -13.97
N LYS A 245 43.29 -29.42 -13.61
CA LYS A 245 42.54 -30.66 -13.37
C LYS A 245 42.77 -31.11 -11.94
N THR A 246 41.76 -31.69 -11.33
CA THR A 246 41.87 -32.34 -10.00
C THR A 246 42.84 -33.51 -10.01
N THR A 247 43.15 -34.07 -11.19
CA THR A 247 44.25 -35.03 -11.38
C THR A 247 45.65 -34.40 -11.31
N ASP A 248 45.76 -33.07 -11.45
CA ASP A 248 47.02 -32.33 -11.40
C ASP A 248 47.41 -31.95 -9.96
N ASP A 249 46.49 -32.03 -8.98
CA ASP A 249 46.80 -31.74 -7.58
C ASP A 249 47.16 -32.98 -6.75
N ALA A 250 47.41 -32.74 -5.45
CA ALA A 250 47.83 -33.77 -4.51
C ALA A 250 46.84 -34.95 -4.35
N SER A 251 45.57 -34.83 -4.79
CA SER A 251 44.60 -35.93 -4.72
C SER A 251 44.79 -36.96 -5.84
N LYS A 252 45.26 -36.51 -7.03
CA LYS A 252 45.40 -37.30 -8.26
C LYS A 252 44.16 -38.11 -8.65
N ALA A 253 42.99 -37.73 -8.14
CA ALA A 253 41.78 -38.53 -8.29
C ALA A 253 41.02 -38.14 -9.56
N THR A 254 40.68 -39.13 -10.38
CA THR A 254 40.00 -38.94 -11.66
C THR A 254 38.52 -38.64 -11.52
N ASN A 255 37.89 -39.01 -10.40
CA ASN A 255 36.47 -38.80 -10.14
C ASN A 255 36.19 -37.72 -9.07
N ASP A 256 37.21 -36.94 -8.71
CA ASP A 256 36.98 -35.70 -7.97
C ASP A 256 36.41 -34.66 -8.94
N ILE A 257 35.40 -33.92 -8.51
CA ILE A 257 34.63 -33.05 -9.39
C ILE A 257 34.61 -31.61 -8.86
N VAL A 258 34.67 -30.63 -9.76
CA VAL A 258 34.52 -29.22 -9.41
C VAL A 258 33.04 -28.88 -9.53
N THR A 259 32.39 -28.65 -8.39
CA THR A 259 30.92 -28.64 -8.27
C THR A 259 30.30 -27.27 -8.14
N SER A 260 31.09 -26.30 -7.70
CA SER A 260 30.58 -24.98 -7.33
C SER A 260 30.89 -23.94 -8.40
N SER A 261 30.04 -22.92 -8.53
CA SER A 261 30.40 -21.75 -9.34
C SER A 261 31.46 -20.90 -8.67
N PRO A 262 32.42 -20.35 -9.46
CA PRO A 262 33.51 -19.58 -8.90
C PRO A 262 33.07 -18.27 -8.28
N ALA A 263 33.67 -17.94 -7.15
CA ALA A 263 33.61 -16.60 -6.54
C ALA A 263 34.95 -15.88 -6.71
N TRP A 264 34.94 -14.54 -6.76
CA TRP A 264 36.15 -13.73 -6.92
C TRP A 264 36.02 -12.38 -6.22
N ASN A 265 37.14 -11.92 -5.65
CA ASN A 265 37.27 -10.60 -5.03
C ASN A 265 38.74 -10.16 -5.12
N SER A 266 39.01 -8.89 -5.44
CA SER A 266 40.36 -8.34 -5.59
C SER A 266 41.24 -8.46 -4.34
N GLY A 267 40.65 -8.56 -3.15
CA GLY A 267 41.34 -8.75 -1.88
C GLY A 267 41.93 -10.14 -1.66
N THR A 268 41.51 -11.15 -2.43
CA THR A 268 42.10 -12.49 -2.36
C THR A 268 43.45 -12.52 -3.08
N THR A 269 44.57 -12.69 -2.36
CA THR A 269 45.93 -12.53 -2.92
C THR A 269 46.77 -13.81 -2.88
N VAL A 270 46.14 -14.91 -2.52
CA VAL A 270 46.75 -16.21 -2.21
C VAL A 270 47.67 -16.82 -3.28
N VAL A 271 47.54 -16.37 -4.53
CA VAL A 271 48.23 -16.92 -5.72
C VAL A 271 49.00 -15.83 -6.49
N GLY A 272 49.55 -14.86 -5.75
CA GLY A 272 50.58 -13.93 -6.22
C GLY A 272 50.10 -12.68 -6.99
N ALA A 273 48.80 -12.59 -7.32
CA ALA A 273 48.17 -11.41 -7.91
C ALA A 273 46.86 -11.06 -7.19
N PRO A 274 46.33 -9.84 -7.36
CA PRO A 274 45.02 -9.47 -6.82
C PRO A 274 43.90 -10.28 -7.46
N GLY A 275 43.15 -11.00 -6.64
CA GLY A 275 41.98 -11.76 -7.03
C GLY A 275 42.25 -13.20 -7.45
N ALA A 276 41.75 -14.15 -6.66
CA ALA A 276 41.67 -15.56 -6.99
C ALA A 276 40.22 -15.99 -7.24
N ALA A 277 40.00 -16.80 -8.27
CA ALA A 277 38.75 -17.52 -8.48
C ALA A 277 38.71 -18.73 -7.53
N VAL A 278 37.65 -18.82 -6.71
CA VAL A 278 37.52 -19.82 -5.64
C VAL A 278 36.50 -20.87 -6.03
N PHE A 279 36.90 -22.14 -5.97
CA PHE A 279 36.07 -23.30 -6.32
C PHE A 279 36.02 -24.31 -5.18
N GLY A 280 34.88 -24.95 -5.00
CA GLY A 280 34.67 -26.16 -4.23
C GLY A 280 34.90 -27.42 -5.06
N VAL A 281 35.49 -28.42 -4.41
CA VAL A 281 35.69 -29.76 -4.97
C VAL A 281 34.93 -30.78 -4.13
N ALA A 282 34.04 -31.53 -4.77
CA ALA A 282 33.47 -32.74 -4.21
C ALA A 282 34.38 -33.93 -4.53
N ALA A 283 34.91 -34.54 -3.47
CA ALA A 283 35.99 -35.50 -3.58
C ALA A 283 35.51 -36.96 -3.46
N TYR A 284 34.72 -37.40 -4.43
CA TYR A 284 34.12 -38.74 -4.42
C TYR A 284 35.13 -39.88 -4.42
N ALA A 285 36.30 -39.69 -5.04
CA ALA A 285 37.32 -40.73 -5.14
C ALA A 285 38.43 -40.55 -4.10
N SER A 286 38.91 -39.31 -3.89
CA SER A 286 40.00 -39.10 -2.90
C SER A 286 39.52 -39.05 -1.45
N GLY A 287 38.22 -38.84 -1.21
CA GLY A 287 37.67 -38.54 0.11
C GLY A 287 38.13 -37.19 0.67
N LYS A 288 38.80 -36.37 -0.15
CA LYS A 288 39.43 -35.11 0.27
C LYS A 288 38.71 -33.87 -0.25
N ASN A 289 37.57 -33.54 0.35
CA ASN A 289 36.82 -32.31 0.04
C ASN A 289 37.70 -31.09 0.31
N ARG A 290 37.73 -30.14 -0.62
CA ARG A 290 38.70 -29.03 -0.60
C ARG A 290 38.26 -27.84 -1.43
N LEU A 291 38.90 -26.70 -1.18
CA LEU A 291 38.82 -25.54 -2.06
C LEU A 291 40.04 -25.45 -2.97
N ILE A 292 39.81 -24.92 -4.17
CA ILE A 292 40.83 -24.50 -5.13
C ILE A 292 40.73 -22.99 -5.25
N LEU A 293 41.85 -22.29 -5.10
CA LEU A 293 41.96 -20.86 -5.37
C LEU A 293 42.89 -20.69 -6.57
N MET A 294 42.36 -20.18 -7.69
CA MET A 294 43.05 -20.03 -8.95
C MET A 294 43.32 -18.58 -9.29
N ASN A 295 44.55 -18.28 -9.73
CA ASN A 295 44.87 -17.01 -10.36
C ASN A 295 44.35 -17.03 -11.80
N PRO A 296 43.38 -16.17 -12.17
CA PRO A 296 42.82 -16.20 -13.52
C PRO A 296 43.86 -15.87 -14.61
N THR A 297 44.87 -15.05 -14.31
CA THR A 297 45.84 -14.55 -15.30
C THR A 297 47.05 -15.45 -15.49
N THR A 298 47.42 -16.24 -14.48
CA THR A 298 48.61 -17.10 -14.54
C THR A 298 48.30 -18.59 -14.47
N GLY A 299 47.07 -18.97 -14.10
CA GLY A 299 46.70 -20.35 -13.84
C GLY A 299 47.25 -20.94 -12.54
N SER A 300 47.99 -20.17 -11.74
CA SER A 300 48.54 -20.64 -10.46
C SER A 300 47.43 -21.04 -9.49
N ILE A 301 47.59 -22.17 -8.80
CA ILE A 301 46.57 -22.73 -7.90
C ILE A 301 47.11 -22.85 -6.47
N LYS A 302 46.27 -22.58 -5.47
CA LYS A 302 46.40 -23.11 -4.10
C LYS A 302 45.23 -24.02 -3.79
N THR A 303 45.52 -25.22 -3.31
CA THR A 303 44.52 -26.13 -2.74
C THR A 303 44.48 -25.96 -1.23
N VAL A 304 43.28 -25.81 -0.66
CA VAL A 304 43.10 -25.60 0.77
C VAL A 304 42.86 -26.92 1.48
N TYR A 305 43.79 -27.25 2.39
CA TYR A 305 43.71 -28.33 3.35
C TYR A 305 44.05 -27.80 4.75
N ASP A 306 43.91 -28.64 5.77
CA ASP A 306 44.53 -28.36 7.06
C ASP A 306 46.06 -28.57 7.00
N TRP A 307 46.74 -28.24 8.09
CA TRP A 307 48.19 -28.37 8.23
C TRP A 307 48.72 -29.81 8.10
N SER A 308 47.85 -30.82 8.23
CA SER A 308 48.15 -32.24 8.07
C SER A 308 47.87 -32.78 6.65
N GLY A 309 47.30 -31.94 5.77
CA GLY A 309 46.84 -32.34 4.44
C GLY A 309 45.50 -33.07 4.45
N SER A 310 44.74 -32.97 5.55
CA SER A 310 43.39 -33.51 5.71
C SER A 310 42.32 -32.47 5.31
N PRO A 311 41.12 -32.92 4.93
CA PRO A 311 39.99 -32.03 4.60
C PRO A 311 39.55 -31.21 5.80
N ILE A 312 39.40 -29.90 5.60
CA ILE A 312 38.80 -29.01 6.62
C ILE A 312 37.27 -29.06 6.61
N PHE A 313 36.67 -29.55 5.52
CA PHE A 313 35.23 -29.59 5.30
C PHE A 313 34.64 -30.94 5.71
N GLY A 314 33.50 -30.90 6.39
CA GLY A 314 32.77 -32.09 6.78
C GLY A 314 32.25 -32.86 5.56
N GLY A 315 31.55 -32.16 4.68
CA GLY A 315 30.95 -32.73 3.46
C GLY A 315 31.55 -32.21 2.16
N PRO A 316 31.06 -32.71 1.01
CA PRO A 316 31.32 -32.13 -0.32
C PRO A 316 30.96 -30.64 -0.38
N ILE A 317 31.58 -29.90 -1.30
CA ILE A 317 31.32 -28.46 -1.50
C ILE A 317 30.53 -28.30 -2.81
N ASP A 318 29.22 -28.50 -2.75
CA ASP A 318 28.36 -28.46 -3.94
C ASP A 318 27.80 -27.07 -4.24
N SER A 319 27.82 -26.17 -3.26
CA SER A 319 27.31 -24.81 -3.37
C SER A 319 28.43 -23.78 -3.52
N SER A 320 28.15 -22.67 -4.21
CA SER A 320 29.15 -21.63 -4.50
C SER A 320 29.68 -20.98 -3.22
N PRO A 321 31.01 -20.88 -3.04
CA PRO A 321 31.63 -20.00 -2.05
C PRO A 321 31.13 -18.55 -2.17
N SER A 322 31.19 -17.79 -1.09
CA SER A 322 30.89 -16.36 -1.09
C SER A 322 32.04 -15.58 -0.46
N ILE A 323 32.39 -14.43 -1.03
CA ILE A 323 33.51 -13.61 -0.54
C ILE A 323 32.98 -12.26 -0.07
N ALA A 324 33.19 -11.96 1.21
CA ALA A 324 32.80 -10.68 1.79
C ALA A 324 33.69 -9.52 1.27
N PRO A 325 33.25 -8.25 1.36
CA PRO A 325 34.05 -7.10 0.94
C PRO A 325 35.42 -6.99 1.62
N ASN A 326 35.55 -7.52 2.83
CA ASN A 326 36.82 -7.58 3.57
C ASN A 326 37.75 -8.74 3.16
N GLY A 327 37.39 -9.49 2.12
CA GLY A 327 38.19 -10.60 1.58
C GLY A 327 38.01 -11.94 2.29
N HIS A 328 37.18 -12.03 3.34
CA HIS A 328 36.87 -13.32 3.96
C HIS A 328 36.05 -14.21 3.04
N ILE A 329 36.43 -15.48 2.99
CA ILE A 329 35.79 -16.50 2.14
C ILE A 329 34.89 -17.36 3.04
N TYR A 330 33.63 -17.48 2.66
CA TYR A 330 32.62 -18.30 3.32
C TYR A 330 32.24 -19.46 2.42
N VAL A 331 32.29 -20.66 2.97
CA VAL A 331 32.16 -21.89 2.19
C VAL A 331 31.13 -22.80 2.82
N PRO A 332 30.05 -23.13 2.10
CA PRO A 332 29.06 -24.11 2.55
C PRO A 332 29.53 -25.53 2.24
N ASP A 333 29.34 -26.46 3.16
CA ASP A 333 29.35 -27.88 2.86
C ASP A 333 27.94 -28.42 2.61
N HIS A 334 27.87 -29.58 1.96
CA HIS A 334 26.65 -30.29 1.57
C HIS A 334 25.66 -30.51 2.73
N TRP A 335 26.10 -30.46 3.98
CA TRP A 335 25.26 -30.71 5.15
C TRP A 335 24.77 -29.43 5.82
N GLY A 336 25.10 -28.25 5.28
CA GLY A 336 24.71 -26.95 5.85
C GLY A 336 25.74 -26.35 6.82
N GLY A 337 26.95 -26.91 6.87
CA GLY A 337 28.05 -26.38 7.67
C GLY A 337 28.75 -25.25 6.94
N ILE A 338 28.98 -24.12 7.61
CA ILE A 338 29.61 -22.95 7.00
C ILE A 338 31.01 -22.74 7.57
N TYR A 339 32.01 -22.62 6.69
CA TYR A 339 33.41 -22.44 7.05
C TYR A 339 33.89 -21.07 6.60
N ARG A 340 34.61 -20.37 7.48
CA ARG A 340 35.22 -19.07 7.20
C ARG A 340 36.72 -19.24 7.03
N LEU A 341 37.24 -18.65 5.96
CA LEU A 341 38.66 -18.53 5.67
C LEU A 341 39.06 -17.06 5.52
N ASN A 342 40.34 -16.76 5.72
CA ASN A 342 40.89 -15.46 5.38
C ASN A 342 41.05 -15.29 3.86
N ALA A 343 41.47 -14.11 3.42
CA ALA A 343 41.72 -13.82 2.00
C ALA A 343 42.86 -14.65 1.37
N ASN A 344 43.68 -15.30 2.20
CA ASN A 344 44.74 -16.23 1.80
C ASN A 344 44.25 -17.68 1.75
N GLY A 345 42.97 -17.95 2.00
CA GLY A 345 42.41 -19.31 2.03
C GLY A 345 42.85 -20.13 3.25
N ASP A 346 43.26 -19.49 4.35
CA ASP A 346 43.56 -20.18 5.60
C ASP A 346 42.31 -20.25 6.48
N TYR A 347 42.06 -21.42 7.08
CA TYR A 347 40.91 -21.64 7.96
C TYR A 347 40.92 -20.72 9.18
N MET A 348 39.76 -20.13 9.51
CA MET A 348 39.60 -19.25 10.67
C MET A 348 38.56 -19.76 11.66
N ALA A 349 37.37 -20.11 11.18
CA ALA A 349 36.24 -20.49 12.02
C ALA A 349 35.25 -21.36 11.23
N LYS A 350 34.32 -22.01 11.93
CA LYS A 350 33.17 -22.69 11.33
C LYS A 350 31.93 -22.53 12.17
N ASP A 351 30.77 -22.55 11.54
CA ASP A 351 29.47 -22.76 12.16
C ASP A 351 28.88 -24.06 11.61
N ILE A 352 28.79 -25.07 12.47
CA ILE A 352 28.26 -26.39 12.15
C ILE A 352 26.94 -26.67 12.86
N SER A 353 26.39 -25.66 13.53
CA SER A 353 25.22 -25.80 14.41
C SER A 353 23.89 -25.86 13.66
N ALA A 354 23.93 -25.67 12.34
CA ALA A 354 22.79 -25.86 11.43
C ALA A 354 23.04 -27.03 10.45
N MET A 355 23.98 -27.93 10.79
CA MET A 355 24.30 -29.09 9.97
C MET A 355 23.32 -30.23 10.21
N ASP A 356 22.85 -30.83 9.12
CA ASP A 356 22.17 -32.12 9.13
C ASP A 356 22.92 -33.10 8.22
N LYS A 357 23.50 -34.15 8.78
CA LYS A 357 24.21 -35.18 7.99
C LYS A 357 23.28 -36.25 7.42
N SER A 358 22.04 -36.30 7.90
CA SER A 358 21.02 -37.25 7.45
C SER A 358 20.21 -36.70 6.29
N SER A 359 20.16 -35.37 6.16
CA SER A 359 19.53 -34.67 5.04
C SER A 359 20.53 -33.77 4.34
N SER A 360 20.69 -33.93 3.03
CA SER A 360 21.42 -32.97 2.21
C SER A 360 20.86 -31.57 2.36
N ASN A 361 21.73 -30.57 2.35
CA ASN A 361 21.41 -29.16 2.38
C ASN A 361 22.34 -28.41 1.41
N ILE A 362 22.06 -28.53 0.12
CA ILE A 362 22.81 -27.90 -0.97
C ILE A 362 22.22 -26.50 -1.20
N SER A 363 22.41 -25.64 -0.21
CA SER A 363 22.00 -24.24 -0.27
C SER A 363 23.21 -23.34 -0.32
N ASN A 364 23.05 -22.28 -1.10
CA ASN A 364 24.05 -21.25 -1.21
C ASN A 364 24.09 -20.31 0.00
N ILE A 365 25.16 -19.54 0.09
CA ILE A 365 25.31 -18.47 1.08
C ILE A 365 25.07 -17.11 0.40
N ALA A 366 24.48 -16.18 1.15
CA ALA A 366 24.39 -14.76 0.84
C ALA A 366 25.20 -13.93 1.86
N VAL A 367 25.80 -12.82 1.45
CA VAL A 367 26.64 -11.98 2.33
C VAL A 367 26.28 -10.51 2.17
N ASP A 368 25.56 -9.93 3.11
CA ASP A 368 24.99 -8.58 2.96
C ASP A 368 25.98 -7.42 3.21
N GLY A 369 27.26 -7.74 3.43
CA GLY A 369 28.32 -6.80 3.81
C GLY A 369 28.60 -6.75 5.30
N GLN A 370 27.64 -7.12 6.17
CA GLN A 370 27.80 -7.21 7.62
C GLN A 370 27.51 -8.60 8.19
N ASN A 371 26.69 -9.39 7.51
CA ASN A 371 26.18 -10.68 7.93
C ASN A 371 26.41 -11.74 6.85
N VAL A 372 26.53 -12.97 7.31
CA VAL A 372 26.53 -14.19 6.49
C VAL A 372 25.19 -14.86 6.69
N ILE A 373 24.48 -15.14 5.61
CA ILE A 373 23.12 -15.69 5.64
C ILE A 373 23.08 -17.00 4.86
N TRP A 374 22.52 -18.04 5.46
CA TRP A 374 22.46 -19.38 4.86
C TRP A 374 21.26 -20.16 5.32
N VAL A 375 20.91 -21.21 4.56
CA VAL A 375 19.88 -22.16 4.93
C VAL A 375 20.50 -23.37 5.60
N GLY A 376 19.86 -23.85 6.66
CA GLY A 376 20.36 -24.88 7.56
C GLY A 376 19.33 -25.99 7.84
N ASP A 377 19.77 -27.04 8.52
CA ASP A 377 18.92 -28.11 9.09
C ASP A 377 18.00 -28.75 8.04
N GLY A 378 18.57 -29.20 6.92
CA GLY A 378 17.80 -29.87 5.85
C GLY A 378 16.69 -28.99 5.27
N HIS A 379 17.00 -27.72 4.96
CA HIS A 379 16.08 -26.75 4.37
C HIS A 379 14.96 -26.24 5.31
N THR A 380 15.10 -26.36 6.63
CA THR A 380 14.06 -25.94 7.60
C THR A 380 14.37 -24.63 8.31
N THR A 381 15.59 -24.11 8.17
CA THR A 381 16.01 -22.91 8.89
C THR A 381 16.70 -21.89 8.03
N LEU A 382 16.44 -20.62 8.32
CA LEU A 382 17.24 -19.50 7.84
C LEU A 382 18.12 -19.03 8.98
N ASN A 383 19.42 -18.92 8.72
CA ASN A 383 20.44 -18.59 9.71
C ASN A 383 21.18 -17.33 9.25
N ALA A 384 21.51 -16.46 10.21
CA ALA A 384 22.31 -15.27 9.96
C ALA A 384 23.35 -15.10 11.08
N ALA A 385 24.58 -14.80 10.70
CA ALA A 385 25.68 -14.55 11.63
C ALA A 385 26.41 -13.25 11.26
N PRO A 386 26.67 -12.34 12.23
CA PRO A 386 27.52 -11.18 11.98
C PRO A 386 28.92 -11.63 11.55
N ILE A 387 29.49 -11.01 10.52
CA ILE A 387 30.85 -11.27 10.03
C ILE A 387 31.89 -11.10 11.15
N SER A 388 31.70 -10.12 12.05
CA SER A 388 32.57 -9.87 13.20
C SER A 388 32.50 -10.96 14.28
N GLY A 389 31.38 -11.67 14.40
CA GLY A 389 31.12 -12.71 15.41
C GLY A 389 31.00 -14.13 14.86
N PHE A 390 31.26 -14.34 13.57
CA PHE A 390 31.02 -15.60 12.87
C PHE A 390 31.69 -16.80 13.57
N GLY A 391 30.93 -17.88 13.76
CA GLY A 391 31.36 -19.09 14.49
C GLY A 391 31.11 -19.05 16.01
N SER A 392 30.69 -17.90 16.54
CA SER A 392 30.33 -17.74 17.97
C SER A 392 28.95 -17.12 18.17
N MET A 393 28.46 -16.34 17.20
CA MET A 393 27.17 -15.68 17.22
C MET A 393 26.33 -16.11 16.01
N ARG A 394 25.06 -16.42 16.26
CA ARG A 394 24.10 -16.78 15.22
C ARG A 394 22.68 -16.43 15.67
N THR A 395 21.89 -15.92 14.75
CA THR A 395 20.44 -15.88 14.84
C THR A 395 19.85 -16.93 13.89
N ARG A 396 18.82 -17.66 14.34
CA ARG A 396 18.18 -18.76 13.60
C ARG A 396 16.68 -18.54 13.59
N ILE A 397 16.04 -18.88 12.48
CA ILE A 397 14.59 -18.94 12.33
C ILE A 397 14.22 -20.34 11.86
N SER A 398 13.29 -21.02 12.54
CA SER A 398 12.94 -22.43 12.27
C SER A 398 11.48 -22.64 11.85
N SER A 399 10.79 -21.60 11.40
CA SER A 399 9.38 -21.64 11.01
C SER A 399 9.16 -22.00 9.54
N PHE A 400 10.20 -22.46 8.84
CA PHE A 400 10.15 -22.68 7.40
C PHE A 400 10.23 -24.18 7.06
N SER A 401 9.77 -24.52 5.86
CA SER A 401 9.86 -25.86 5.29
C SER A 401 10.37 -25.75 3.86
N GLY A 402 11.41 -26.51 3.55
CA GLY A 402 11.98 -26.63 2.20
C GLY A 402 12.50 -25.32 1.61
N LEU A 403 13.17 -24.49 2.41
CA LEU A 403 13.87 -23.28 1.94
C LEU A 403 14.99 -23.62 0.97
N GLY A 404 15.12 -22.90 -0.14
CA GLY A 404 16.23 -23.03 -1.06
C GLY A 404 17.33 -21.99 -0.80
N SER A 405 17.95 -21.49 -1.87
CA SER A 405 19.12 -20.60 -1.74
C SER A 405 18.70 -19.17 -1.40
N PRO A 406 19.24 -18.54 -0.34
CA PRO A 406 19.00 -17.13 -0.05
C PRO A 406 19.72 -16.22 -1.07
N ALA A 407 19.08 -15.10 -1.38
CA ALA A 407 19.63 -13.97 -2.11
C ALA A 407 19.46 -12.71 -1.25
N VAL A 408 20.46 -11.82 -1.26
CA VAL A 408 20.37 -10.53 -0.56
C VAL A 408 20.67 -9.36 -1.48
N VAL A 409 19.88 -8.30 -1.32
CA VAL A 409 20.12 -6.99 -1.92
C VAL A 409 20.34 -6.01 -0.78
N SER A 410 21.34 -5.16 -0.92
CA SER A 410 21.71 -4.12 0.04
C SER A 410 21.39 -2.76 -0.57
N ASN A 411 20.90 -1.82 0.23
CA ASN A 411 20.82 -0.44 -0.19
C ASN A 411 22.19 0.22 -0.04
N GLY A 412 22.77 0.76 -1.12
CA GLY A 412 24.08 1.41 -1.10
C GLY A 412 24.11 2.73 -0.34
N THR A 413 22.95 3.26 0.06
CA THR A 413 22.82 4.53 0.78
C THR A 413 22.30 4.39 2.21
N THR A 414 21.74 3.23 2.58
CA THR A 414 21.19 2.99 3.91
C THR A 414 21.57 1.60 4.40
N ASP A 415 21.54 1.36 5.70
CA ASP A 415 21.86 0.05 6.29
C ASP A 415 20.75 -0.99 6.06
N THR A 416 19.94 -0.91 4.99
CA THR A 416 18.81 -1.83 4.76
C THR A 416 19.11 -2.89 3.72
N VAL A 417 18.56 -4.09 3.95
CA VAL A 417 18.68 -5.24 3.05
C VAL A 417 17.33 -5.88 2.79
N PHE A 418 17.16 -6.34 1.55
CA PHE A 418 16.07 -7.19 1.10
C PHE A 418 16.61 -8.62 0.97
N LEU A 419 15.90 -9.60 1.52
CA LEU A 419 16.22 -11.01 1.38
C LEU A 419 15.10 -11.74 0.64
N ALA A 420 15.48 -12.61 -0.29
CA ALA A 420 14.57 -13.55 -0.93
C ALA A 420 15.11 -14.99 -0.86
N SER A 421 14.22 -15.96 -0.65
CA SER A 421 14.55 -17.38 -0.67
C SER A 421 13.30 -18.18 -1.08
N ASP A 422 13.44 -19.08 -2.04
CA ASP A 422 12.39 -20.00 -2.44
C ASP A 422 12.05 -20.98 -1.31
N SER A 423 10.81 -21.48 -1.27
CA SER A 423 10.35 -22.47 -0.28
C SER A 423 9.31 -23.41 -0.89
N THR A 424 8.99 -24.52 -0.20
CA THR A 424 7.87 -25.38 -0.62
C THR A 424 6.51 -24.66 -0.60
N ASN A 425 6.41 -23.55 0.11
CA ASN A 425 5.19 -22.76 0.26
C ASN A 425 5.16 -21.53 -0.66
N GLY A 426 6.13 -21.39 -1.57
CA GLY A 426 6.29 -20.21 -2.44
C GLY A 426 7.55 -19.41 -2.11
N LEU A 427 7.61 -18.16 -2.55
CA LEU A 427 8.79 -17.32 -2.37
C LEU A 427 8.72 -16.56 -1.04
N LEU A 428 9.68 -16.79 -0.14
CA LEU A 428 9.88 -15.95 1.03
C LEU A 428 10.61 -14.68 0.60
N VAL A 429 10.03 -13.53 0.85
CA VAL A 429 10.71 -12.24 0.76
C VAL A 429 10.59 -11.49 2.07
N THR A 430 11.64 -10.75 2.40
CA THR A 430 11.57 -9.74 3.45
C THR A 430 11.38 -8.39 2.80
N ASN A 431 10.58 -7.52 3.38
CA ASN A 431 10.75 -6.09 3.11
C ASN A 431 12.17 -5.68 3.51
N PRO A 432 12.69 -4.57 2.97
CA PRO A 432 13.96 -4.01 3.41
C PRO A 432 14.04 -3.86 4.92
N ILE A 433 15.08 -4.43 5.53
CA ILE A 433 15.30 -4.42 6.98
C ILE A 433 16.72 -3.96 7.29
N THR A 434 16.90 -3.23 8.40
CA THR A 434 18.21 -2.75 8.83
C THR A 434 19.16 -3.88 9.28
N ILE A 435 20.41 -3.88 8.82
CA ILE A 435 21.43 -4.93 9.05
C ILE A 435 22.13 -4.86 10.42
N SER A 436 21.99 -3.74 11.14
CA SER A 436 22.73 -3.47 12.38
C SER A 436 22.25 -4.26 13.61
N ASN A 437 21.09 -4.94 13.52
CA ASN A 437 20.62 -5.84 14.58
C ASN A 437 20.05 -7.15 14.02
N PRO A 438 20.91 -8.16 13.75
CA PRO A 438 20.49 -9.43 13.18
C PRO A 438 19.48 -10.20 14.04
N SER A 439 19.39 -9.93 15.34
CA SER A 439 18.39 -10.56 16.22
C SER A 439 17.01 -9.91 16.12
N ALA A 440 16.96 -8.59 15.84
CA ALA A 440 15.71 -7.92 15.50
C ALA A 440 15.21 -8.38 14.12
N THR A 441 16.15 -8.58 13.17
CA THR A 441 15.90 -8.95 11.78
C THR A 441 15.58 -10.43 11.57
N PHE A 442 16.34 -11.35 12.18
CA PHE A 442 16.22 -12.81 11.98
C PHE A 442 15.79 -13.56 13.25
N GLY A 443 15.10 -12.89 14.18
CA GLY A 443 14.66 -13.50 15.43
C GLY A 443 13.60 -14.60 15.24
N ASN A 444 13.32 -15.37 16.30
CA ASN A 444 12.37 -16.50 16.29
C ASN A 444 10.90 -16.12 16.04
N GLU A 445 10.57 -14.84 15.95
CA GLU A 445 9.19 -14.36 15.75
C GLU A 445 8.99 -13.88 14.32
N TRP A 446 7.92 -14.35 13.68
CA TRP A 446 7.51 -13.84 12.37
C TRP A 446 7.34 -12.32 12.42
N ARG A 447 7.91 -11.61 11.45
CA ARG A 447 7.81 -10.15 11.37
C ARG A 447 6.73 -9.77 10.36
N TYR A 448 5.97 -8.71 10.67
CA TYR A 448 4.98 -8.15 9.74
C TYR A 448 5.60 -7.64 8.43
N THR A 449 6.91 -7.41 8.42
CA THR A 449 7.69 -7.04 7.24
C THR A 449 8.02 -8.23 6.34
N TRP A 450 7.64 -9.46 6.68
CA TRP A 450 7.92 -10.63 5.84
C TRP A 450 6.68 -11.01 5.04
N GLN A 451 6.88 -11.31 3.76
CA GLN A 451 5.85 -11.83 2.88
C GLN A 451 6.21 -13.23 2.40
N THR A 452 5.23 -14.12 2.41
CA THR A 452 5.30 -15.36 1.62
C THR A 452 4.47 -15.12 0.37
N LEU A 453 5.15 -14.96 -0.76
CA LEU A 453 4.53 -14.75 -2.05
C LEU A 453 4.15 -16.10 -2.68
N GLY A 454 3.05 -16.09 -3.41
CA GLY A 454 2.50 -17.21 -4.16
C GLY A 454 3.39 -17.69 -5.32
N SER A 455 2.97 -18.80 -5.93
CA SER A 455 3.73 -19.92 -6.52
C SER A 455 5.25 -19.87 -6.67
N VAL A 456 5.87 -21.00 -6.28
CA VAL A 456 7.06 -21.55 -6.95
C VAL A 456 7.00 -23.10 -6.83
N SER A 457 7.29 -23.84 -7.91
CA SER A 457 7.81 -25.24 -7.86
C SER A 457 8.48 -25.59 -9.21
N ALA A 458 9.70 -26.13 -9.27
CA ALA A 458 10.41 -26.92 -8.27
C ALA A 458 11.81 -26.37 -7.89
N THR A 459 12.09 -26.41 -6.59
CA THR A 459 13.36 -26.67 -5.84
C THR A 459 14.67 -25.95 -6.21
N TYR A 460 14.78 -25.24 -7.33
CA TYR A 460 16.11 -24.89 -7.89
C TYR A 460 16.36 -23.41 -8.18
N THR A 461 15.41 -22.52 -7.91
CA THR A 461 15.51 -21.17 -8.45
C THR A 461 15.91 -20.17 -7.39
N SER A 462 17.20 -19.85 -7.35
CA SER A 462 17.66 -18.61 -6.73
C SER A 462 16.96 -17.42 -7.37
N VAL A 463 16.61 -16.46 -6.55
CA VAL A 463 15.89 -15.26 -6.95
C VAL A 463 16.87 -14.17 -7.38
N ALA A 464 16.54 -13.46 -8.44
CA ALA A 464 17.14 -12.16 -8.69
C ALA A 464 16.17 -11.10 -8.14
N ALA A 465 16.70 -10.10 -7.44
CA ALA A 465 15.90 -9.10 -6.74
C ALA A 465 16.41 -7.69 -6.99
N ASP A 466 15.49 -6.74 -6.91
CA ASP A 466 15.63 -5.33 -7.29
C ASP A 466 16.29 -5.15 -8.66
N ILE A 467 15.58 -5.67 -9.66
CA ILE A 467 16.12 -5.87 -10.98
C ILE A 467 15.69 -4.76 -11.93
N GLY A 468 16.68 -4.02 -12.42
CA GLY A 468 16.59 -3.24 -13.64
C GLY A 468 15.93 -1.88 -13.51
N THR A 469 15.92 -1.15 -14.62
CA THR A 469 15.37 0.20 -14.72
C THR A 469 14.30 0.24 -15.79
N ASP A 470 13.22 0.99 -15.56
CA ASP A 470 12.19 1.17 -16.56
C ASP A 470 12.75 1.94 -17.78
N PRO A 471 12.57 1.43 -19.01
CA PRO A 471 13.12 2.06 -20.20
C PRO A 471 12.46 3.40 -20.56
N ILE A 472 11.30 3.73 -19.98
CA ILE A 472 10.53 4.95 -20.28
C ILE A 472 11.00 6.11 -19.40
N ASP A 473 11.14 5.87 -18.09
CA ASP A 473 11.42 6.92 -17.11
C ASP A 473 12.75 6.75 -16.34
N GLY A 474 13.48 5.65 -16.56
CA GLY A 474 14.76 5.35 -15.94
C GLY A 474 14.69 4.98 -14.46
N SER A 475 13.49 4.88 -13.88
CA SER A 475 13.33 4.54 -12.46
C SER A 475 13.56 3.05 -12.19
N PRO A 476 13.99 2.66 -10.97
CA PRO A 476 14.14 1.26 -10.61
C PRO A 476 12.81 0.49 -10.74
N LEU A 477 12.86 -0.72 -11.30
CA LEU A 477 11.68 -1.59 -11.40
C LEU A 477 11.38 -2.33 -10.09
N GLN A 478 12.41 -2.56 -9.26
CA GLN A 478 12.28 -3.24 -7.97
C GLN A 478 11.72 -4.66 -8.05
N PHE A 479 11.84 -5.32 -9.21
CA PHE A 479 11.27 -6.65 -9.41
C PHE A 479 12.05 -7.74 -8.69
N VAL A 480 11.30 -8.74 -8.27
CA VAL A 480 11.81 -10.02 -7.81
C VAL A 480 11.45 -11.04 -8.89
N THR A 481 12.42 -11.84 -9.35
CA THR A 481 12.20 -12.76 -10.47
C THR A 481 12.76 -14.15 -10.19
N ALA A 482 12.02 -15.15 -10.68
CA ALA A 482 12.38 -16.56 -10.59
C ALA A 482 11.96 -17.29 -11.87
N TRP A 483 12.51 -18.48 -12.09
CA TRP A 483 12.04 -19.43 -13.08
C TRP A 483 11.23 -20.52 -12.38
N THR A 484 10.12 -20.94 -13.00
CA THR A 484 9.34 -22.11 -12.58
C THR A 484 9.26 -23.11 -13.72
N ASN A 485 9.46 -24.39 -13.42
CA ASN A 485 9.36 -25.46 -14.43
C ASN A 485 7.92 -25.92 -14.66
N TYR A 486 7.00 -25.54 -13.77
CA TYR A 486 5.60 -25.99 -13.73
C TYR A 486 4.62 -24.81 -13.68
N GLY A 487 5.01 -23.65 -14.18
CA GLY A 487 4.20 -22.44 -14.15
C GLY A 487 2.97 -22.49 -15.06
N LEU A 488 2.57 -21.31 -15.55
CA LEU A 488 1.35 -21.11 -16.33
C LEU A 488 1.12 -22.22 -17.38
N ASN A 489 -0.04 -22.89 -17.31
CA ASN A 489 -0.43 -23.98 -18.21
C ASN A 489 0.55 -25.18 -18.27
N SER A 490 1.29 -25.47 -17.19
CA SER A 490 2.28 -26.56 -17.08
C SER A 490 3.52 -26.40 -18.00
N GLN A 491 3.73 -25.22 -18.57
CA GLN A 491 4.95 -24.84 -19.27
C GLN A 491 5.89 -24.12 -18.30
N GLY A 492 7.21 -24.28 -18.46
CA GLY A 492 8.16 -23.57 -17.60
C GLY A 492 8.26 -22.10 -18.00
N CYS A 493 8.20 -21.15 -17.06
CA CYS A 493 8.13 -19.71 -17.32
C CYS A 493 8.92 -18.87 -16.31
N VAL A 494 9.11 -17.58 -16.60
CA VAL A 494 9.65 -16.60 -15.65
C VAL A 494 8.50 -16.03 -14.82
N GLU A 495 8.60 -16.10 -13.51
CA GLU A 495 7.72 -15.45 -12.54
C GLU A 495 8.33 -14.08 -12.17
N ILE A 496 7.52 -13.03 -12.21
CA ILE A 496 7.89 -11.68 -11.82
C ILE A 496 6.96 -11.22 -10.69
N TRP A 497 7.51 -10.91 -9.53
CA TRP A 497 6.80 -10.16 -8.49
C TRP A 497 7.22 -8.70 -8.58
N ALA A 498 6.24 -7.84 -8.89
CA ALA A 498 6.42 -6.39 -8.85
C ALA A 498 5.92 -5.82 -7.51
N PRO A 499 6.41 -4.62 -7.12
CA PRO A 499 5.79 -3.86 -6.05
C PRO A 499 4.29 -3.68 -6.29
N SER A 500 3.48 -3.90 -5.25
CA SER A 500 2.05 -3.65 -5.28
C SER A 500 1.76 -2.16 -5.38
N ASP A 501 0.75 -1.81 -6.17
CA ASP A 501 0.27 -0.43 -6.24
C ASP A 501 -0.25 0.05 -4.89
N TYR A 502 0.24 1.20 -4.45
CA TYR A 502 -0.20 1.83 -3.23
C TYR A 502 -1.48 2.65 -3.46
N ASN A 503 -2.59 2.05 -3.06
CA ASN A 503 -3.94 2.52 -3.23
C ASN A 503 -4.58 2.87 -1.89
N LEU A 504 -5.65 3.65 -1.95
CA LEU A 504 -6.43 4.06 -0.78
C LEU A 504 -7.92 3.97 -1.10
N LYS A 505 -8.70 3.49 -0.14
CA LYS A 505 -10.16 3.65 -0.12
C LYS A 505 -10.54 4.59 1.02
N ALA A 506 -11.47 5.50 0.77
CA ALA A 506 -12.00 6.41 1.76
C ALA A 506 -13.50 6.21 1.96
N THR A 507 -13.98 6.37 3.18
CA THR A 507 -15.42 6.35 3.51
C THR A 507 -15.74 7.42 4.55
N ALA A 508 -16.85 8.13 4.40
CA ALA A 508 -17.48 8.93 5.44
C ALA A 508 -18.77 8.25 5.89
N ASN A 509 -19.01 8.11 7.20
CA ASN A 509 -20.22 7.47 7.72
C ASN A 509 -20.69 8.19 9.00
N PRO A 510 -21.96 8.63 9.09
CA PRO A 510 -23.02 8.49 8.09
C PRO A 510 -22.80 9.34 6.84
N ASN A 511 -23.35 8.89 5.71
CA ASN A 511 -23.26 9.63 4.44
C ASN A 511 -24.23 10.82 4.42
N VAL A 512 -25.23 10.86 5.32
CA VAL A 512 -26.18 11.96 5.51
C VAL A 512 -26.32 12.19 7.01
N VAL A 513 -26.13 13.43 7.46
CA VAL A 513 -26.10 13.82 8.88
C VAL A 513 -26.76 15.17 9.12
N ASN A 514 -27.20 15.43 10.34
CA ASN A 514 -27.59 16.78 10.75
C ASN A 514 -26.37 17.60 11.19
N SER A 515 -26.52 18.93 11.20
CA SER A 515 -25.50 19.84 11.72
C SER A 515 -25.11 19.48 13.17
N GLY A 516 -23.81 19.40 13.45
CA GLY A 516 -23.27 19.04 14.76
C GLY A 516 -23.20 17.53 15.06
N GLU A 517 -23.81 16.66 14.25
CA GLU A 517 -23.69 15.21 14.43
C GLU A 517 -22.31 14.69 14.01
N GLN A 518 -21.93 13.54 14.56
CA GLN A 518 -20.61 12.96 14.31
C GLN A 518 -20.55 12.23 12.95
N VAL A 519 -19.50 12.52 12.18
CA VAL A 519 -19.14 11.79 10.96
C VAL A 519 -17.79 11.14 11.17
N ILE A 520 -17.73 9.82 10.95
CA ILE A 520 -16.49 9.05 11.00
C ILE A 520 -15.87 9.05 9.60
N ILE A 521 -14.69 9.63 9.48
CA ILE A 521 -13.87 9.59 8.27
C ILE A 521 -12.88 8.44 8.41
N ARG A 522 -12.88 7.51 7.45
CA ARG A 522 -11.97 6.37 7.42
C ARG A 522 -11.17 6.32 6.12
N GLY A 523 -9.91 5.96 6.24
CA GLY A 523 -9.04 5.56 5.13
C GLY A 523 -8.52 4.14 5.33
N MET A 524 -8.54 3.38 4.25
CA MET A 524 -8.13 1.97 4.17
C MET A 524 -7.05 1.87 3.09
N PRO A 525 -5.76 1.99 3.45
CA PRO A 525 -4.67 1.86 2.51
C PRO A 525 -4.50 0.40 2.07
N SER A 526 -3.96 0.19 0.89
CA SER A 526 -3.56 -1.12 0.39
C SER A 526 -2.30 -0.94 -0.47
N PRO A 527 -1.25 -1.74 -0.26
CA PRO A 527 -1.11 -2.76 0.77
C PRO A 527 -0.95 -2.18 2.19
N GLU A 528 -1.25 -3.00 3.20
CA GLU A 528 -1.20 -2.65 4.63
C GLU A 528 0.25 -2.54 5.15
N GLY A 529 0.50 -1.71 6.16
CA GLY A 529 1.77 -1.60 6.88
C GLY A 529 2.77 -0.59 6.30
N LEU A 530 2.45 0.07 5.20
CA LEU A 530 3.32 1.08 4.55
C LEU A 530 2.97 2.53 4.91
N THR A 531 1.78 2.78 5.47
CA THR A 531 1.31 4.14 5.73
C THR A 531 1.99 4.73 6.98
N LYS A 532 2.70 5.85 6.80
CA LYS A 532 3.30 6.63 7.90
C LYS A 532 2.31 7.60 8.51
N SER A 533 1.53 8.28 7.68
CA SER A 533 0.54 9.27 8.13
C SER A 533 -0.61 9.37 7.14
N MET A 534 -1.79 9.77 7.64
CA MET A 534 -2.96 10.00 6.81
C MET A 534 -3.70 11.25 7.25
N LYS A 535 -4.12 12.07 6.28
CA LYS A 535 -4.85 13.32 6.49
C LYS A 535 -6.14 13.31 5.67
N ALA A 536 -7.18 13.96 6.17
CA ALA A 536 -8.39 14.21 5.40
C ALA A 536 -8.63 15.72 5.31
N HIS A 537 -8.83 16.20 4.08
CA HIS A 537 -9.26 17.55 3.75
C HIS A 537 -10.73 17.52 3.37
N ILE A 538 -11.55 18.33 4.03
CA ILE A 538 -13.02 18.31 3.92
C ILE A 538 -13.47 19.70 3.48
N THR A 539 -14.25 19.78 2.40
CA THR A 539 -14.73 21.06 1.85
C THR A 539 -16.10 20.93 1.20
N ASP A 540 -16.91 21.98 1.28
CA ASP A 540 -18.16 22.14 0.54
C ASP A 540 -17.96 22.74 -0.88
N GLY A 541 -16.70 22.95 -1.30
CA GLY A 541 -16.35 23.65 -2.54
C GLY A 541 -16.28 25.18 -2.41
N GLY A 542 -16.55 25.72 -1.21
CA GLY A 542 -16.42 27.13 -0.85
C GLY A 542 -15.31 27.39 0.17
N GLU A 543 -15.50 28.38 1.04
CA GLU A 543 -14.51 28.77 2.06
C GLU A 543 -14.46 27.81 3.27
N ASN A 544 -15.49 26.97 3.46
CA ASN A 544 -15.53 26.03 4.57
C ASN A 544 -14.59 24.87 4.30
N THR A 545 -13.48 24.83 5.05
CA THR A 545 -12.48 23.77 4.96
C THR A 545 -12.13 23.24 6.35
N ILE A 546 -12.01 21.92 6.46
CA ILE A 546 -11.59 21.23 7.70
C ILE A 546 -10.49 20.24 7.34
N ASP A 547 -9.34 20.38 8.01
CA ASP A 547 -8.24 19.44 7.92
C ASP A 547 -8.10 18.65 9.22
N ILE A 548 -8.11 17.33 9.11
CA ILE A 548 -7.90 16.42 10.24
C ILE A 548 -6.80 15.41 9.93
N ASN A 549 -6.01 15.07 10.96
CA ASN A 549 -5.13 13.91 10.92
C ASN A 549 -5.96 12.68 11.29
N LEU A 550 -5.87 11.61 10.50
CA LEU A 550 -6.44 10.32 10.86
C LEU A 550 -5.44 9.56 11.75
N VAL A 551 -5.95 8.74 12.67
CA VAL A 551 -5.14 7.90 13.56
C VAL A 551 -5.30 6.44 13.16
N GLN A 552 -4.21 5.67 13.17
CA GLN A 552 -4.26 4.24 12.93
C GLN A 552 -5.07 3.56 14.04
N TRP A 553 -6.23 3.04 13.68
CA TRP A 553 -7.18 2.40 14.59
C TRP A 553 -6.96 0.88 14.66
N SER A 554 -6.66 0.26 13.53
CA SER A 554 -6.32 -1.16 13.45
C SER A 554 -5.15 -1.38 12.51
N ARG A 555 -4.32 -2.37 12.84
CA ARG A 555 -3.14 -2.75 12.04
C ARG A 555 -3.45 -3.82 10.98
N SER A 556 -4.42 -4.69 11.23
CA SER A 556 -4.89 -5.67 10.25
C SER A 556 -6.39 -6.00 10.46
N PRO A 557 -7.26 -5.76 9.46
CA PRO A 557 -6.97 -4.95 8.28
C PRO A 557 -6.55 -3.53 8.69
N GLU A 558 -5.65 -2.91 7.94
CA GLU A 558 -5.17 -1.57 8.27
C GLU A 558 -6.29 -0.53 8.08
N ARG A 559 -6.60 0.20 9.15
CA ARG A 559 -7.62 1.25 9.12
C ARG A 559 -7.14 2.49 9.86
N TRP A 560 -7.31 3.62 9.22
CA TRP A 560 -7.08 4.94 9.78
C TRP A 560 -8.39 5.67 9.90
N GLN A 561 -8.68 6.28 11.05
CA GLN A 561 -9.93 7.01 11.21
C GLN A 561 -9.79 8.21 12.14
N ASN A 562 -10.75 9.13 12.01
CA ASN A 562 -11.02 10.17 12.98
C ASN A 562 -12.50 10.58 12.86
N VAL A 563 -12.98 11.32 13.85
CA VAL A 563 -14.37 11.79 13.92
C VAL A 563 -14.38 13.31 13.87
N ILE A 564 -15.30 13.86 13.09
CA ILE A 564 -15.63 15.28 13.09
C ILE A 564 -17.08 15.48 13.48
N ASN A 565 -17.42 16.68 13.93
CA ASN A 565 -18.81 17.12 13.98
C ASN A 565 -19.13 17.80 12.64
N ALA A 566 -20.27 17.46 12.05
CA ALA A 566 -20.75 18.06 10.82
C ALA A 566 -20.87 19.58 10.98
N PRO A 567 -20.36 20.39 10.04
CA PRO A 567 -20.47 21.85 10.13
C PRO A 567 -21.93 22.30 10.14
N ASN A 568 -22.17 23.49 10.69
CA ASN A 568 -23.51 24.06 10.69
C ASN A 568 -23.92 24.49 9.27
N ASN A 569 -25.05 23.97 8.79
CA ASN A 569 -25.58 24.28 7.46
C ASN A 569 -26.77 25.26 7.55
N TYR A 570 -26.50 26.56 7.45
CA TYR A 570 -27.56 27.60 7.47
C TYR A 570 -28.10 27.97 6.08
N THR A 571 -27.75 27.22 5.03
CA THR A 571 -28.04 27.61 3.64
C THR A 571 -29.48 27.37 3.21
N GLY A 572 -30.27 26.63 4.00
CA GLY A 572 -31.65 26.25 3.68
C GLY A 572 -31.77 25.11 2.65
N ALA A 573 -30.65 24.54 2.18
CA ALA A 573 -30.59 23.37 1.31
C ALA A 573 -29.50 22.40 1.80
N ASP A 574 -29.48 21.16 1.29
CA ASP A 574 -28.46 20.17 1.61
C ASP A 574 -27.06 20.64 1.19
N ALA A 575 -26.10 20.56 2.10
CA ALA A 575 -24.70 20.89 1.83
C ALA A 575 -23.88 19.61 1.66
N VAL A 576 -23.29 19.40 0.49
CA VAL A 576 -22.45 18.22 0.20
C VAL A 576 -20.99 18.56 0.49
N TYR A 577 -20.40 17.83 1.44
CA TYR A 577 -18.98 17.95 1.77
C TYR A 577 -18.19 16.85 1.06
N THR A 578 -17.23 17.26 0.24
CA THR A 578 -16.23 16.37 -0.36
C THR A 578 -15.10 16.16 0.64
N VAL A 579 -14.76 14.89 0.87
CA VAL A 579 -13.67 14.46 1.75
C VAL A 579 -12.58 13.85 0.89
N THR A 580 -11.44 14.51 0.83
CA THR A 580 -10.22 14.02 0.18
C THR A 580 -9.27 13.49 1.23
N VAL A 581 -9.13 12.17 1.30
CA VAL A 581 -8.17 11.51 2.19
C VAL A 581 -6.86 11.32 1.43
N THR A 582 -5.75 11.76 2.04
CA THR A 582 -4.38 11.60 1.53
C THR A 582 -3.60 10.72 2.49
N ALA A 583 -3.05 9.62 1.99
CA ALA A 583 -2.14 8.74 2.73
C ALA A 583 -0.70 8.95 2.25
N THR A 584 0.25 8.98 3.18
CA THR A 584 1.68 9.20 2.89
C THR A 584 2.49 8.02 3.43
N GLN A 585 3.35 7.44 2.58
CA GLN A 585 4.33 6.42 2.95
C GLN A 585 5.56 7.02 3.66
N THR A 586 6.47 6.18 4.14
CA THR A 586 7.69 6.62 4.83
C THR A 586 8.64 7.39 3.91
N SER A 587 8.72 6.99 2.64
CA SER A 587 9.43 7.59 1.52
C SER A 587 8.85 8.93 1.07
N GLY A 588 7.64 9.27 1.52
CA GLY A 588 6.93 10.49 1.12
C GLY A 588 5.99 10.31 -0.08
N LYS A 589 5.94 9.12 -0.72
CA LYS A 589 4.94 8.83 -1.76
C LYS A 589 3.53 8.99 -1.20
N THR A 590 2.66 9.68 -1.93
CA THR A 590 1.27 9.93 -1.53
C THR A 590 0.27 9.27 -2.48
N THR A 591 -0.89 8.91 -1.93
CA THR A 591 -2.06 8.48 -2.70
C THR A 591 -3.32 9.11 -2.09
N THR A 592 -4.34 9.35 -2.91
CA THR A 592 -5.55 10.05 -2.49
C THR A 592 -6.80 9.27 -2.86
N ALA A 593 -7.83 9.36 -2.02
CA ALA A 593 -9.16 8.84 -2.28
C ALA A 593 -10.21 9.86 -1.86
N THR A 594 -11.27 9.97 -2.65
CA THR A 594 -12.37 10.89 -2.36
C THR A 594 -13.63 10.12 -1.92
N THR A 595 -14.36 10.72 -1.00
CA THR A 595 -15.69 10.30 -0.56
C THR A 595 -16.51 11.56 -0.22
N ASN A 596 -17.77 11.42 0.15
CA ASN A 596 -18.61 12.56 0.49
C ASN A 596 -19.60 12.22 1.62
N PHE A 597 -20.08 13.26 2.29
CA PHE A 597 -21.25 13.21 3.15
C PHE A 597 -22.09 14.48 2.97
N THR A 598 -23.38 14.38 3.24
CA THR A 598 -24.33 15.48 3.12
C THR A 598 -24.77 15.95 4.50
N VAL A 599 -24.83 17.26 4.70
CA VAL A 599 -25.33 17.89 5.93
C VAL A 599 -26.70 18.51 5.66
N ASN A 600 -27.72 18.08 6.40
CA ASN A 600 -29.06 18.64 6.32
C ASN A 600 -29.07 20.11 6.80
N PRO A 601 -29.92 20.97 6.22
CA PRO A 601 -30.03 22.37 6.65
C PRO A 601 -30.55 22.49 8.08
N ILE A 602 -30.06 23.52 8.80
CA ILE A 602 -30.58 23.93 10.11
C ILE A 602 -31.93 24.63 9.90
N PRO A 603 -32.96 24.32 10.70
CA PRO A 603 -34.24 25.03 10.67
C PRO A 603 -34.02 26.53 10.95
N LEU A 604 -34.43 27.40 10.03
CA LEU A 604 -34.41 28.85 10.26
C LEU A 604 -35.72 29.26 10.94
N PRO A 605 -35.70 30.06 12.02
CA PRO A 605 -36.93 30.60 12.60
C PRO A 605 -37.64 31.50 11.57
N PRO A 606 -38.99 31.49 11.50
CA PRO A 606 -39.72 32.37 10.61
C PRO A 606 -39.52 33.86 10.98
N PRO A 607 -39.69 34.78 10.03
CA PRO A 607 -39.53 36.21 10.27
C PRO A 607 -40.49 36.69 11.37
N GLY A 608 -39.94 37.26 12.45
CA GLY A 608 -40.66 37.56 13.70
C GLY A 608 -41.75 38.65 13.65
N ASN A 609 -42.22 39.07 12.48
CA ASN A 609 -43.29 40.06 12.32
C ASN A 609 -44.52 39.43 11.66
N LEU A 610 -45.53 39.11 12.47
CA LEU A 610 -46.84 38.68 12.01
C LEU A 610 -47.74 39.89 11.67
N THR A 611 -48.63 39.71 10.70
CA THR A 611 -49.65 40.69 10.35
C THR A 611 -50.95 40.43 11.09
N GLY A 612 -51.65 41.51 11.44
CA GLY A 612 -52.96 41.46 12.06
C GLY A 612 -53.82 42.65 11.66
N THR A 613 -55.13 42.50 11.79
CA THR A 613 -56.13 43.53 11.49
C THR A 613 -56.78 44.00 12.78
N LEU A 614 -56.82 45.31 13.00
CA LEU A 614 -57.54 45.93 14.13
C LEU A 614 -58.85 46.54 13.64
N ARG A 615 -59.97 46.04 14.17
CA ARG A 615 -61.32 46.55 13.90
C ARG A 615 -61.87 47.22 15.15
N ILE A 616 -62.36 48.45 15.00
CA ILE A 616 -62.97 49.22 16.08
C ILE A 616 -64.39 49.60 15.67
N GLU A 617 -65.36 49.20 16.48
CA GLU A 617 -66.78 49.50 16.29
C GLU A 617 -67.23 50.46 17.39
N ALA A 618 -67.72 51.64 17.01
CA ALA A 618 -68.28 52.59 17.95
C ALA A 618 -69.79 52.42 18.05
N TRP A 619 -70.28 52.06 19.23
CA TRP A 619 -71.69 51.78 19.49
C TRP A 619 -72.39 52.97 20.13
N ARG A 620 -73.57 53.33 19.58
CA ARG A 620 -74.48 54.35 20.12
C ARG A 620 -75.18 53.82 21.37
N ARG A 621 -75.69 54.73 22.21
CA ARG A 621 -76.54 54.38 23.37
C ARG A 621 -77.80 53.61 23.01
N ASN A 622 -78.33 53.81 21.80
CA ASN A 622 -79.48 53.06 21.29
C ASN A 622 -79.09 51.72 20.63
N ASN A 623 -77.87 51.25 20.86
CA ASN A 623 -77.34 49.97 20.39
C ASN A 623 -77.22 49.85 18.85
N THR A 624 -77.05 50.97 18.14
CA THR A 624 -76.71 50.98 16.71
C THR A 624 -75.25 51.41 16.49
N MET A 625 -74.60 50.92 15.43
CA MET A 625 -73.18 51.17 15.17
C MET A 625 -72.98 52.45 14.33
N TYR A 626 -71.92 53.20 14.61
CA TYR A 626 -71.41 54.23 13.70
C TYR A 626 -70.63 53.59 12.53
N PRO A 627 -70.47 54.31 11.39
CA PRO A 627 -69.57 53.87 10.33
C PRO A 627 -68.17 53.53 10.88
N LEU A 628 -67.57 52.45 10.39
CA LEU A 628 -66.21 52.06 10.78
C LEU A 628 -65.23 53.21 10.57
N GLY A 629 -64.32 53.39 11.52
CA GLY A 629 -63.37 54.51 11.53
C GLY A 629 -63.91 55.81 12.11
N THR A 630 -65.18 55.85 12.57
CA THR A 630 -65.75 57.04 13.24
C THR A 630 -66.33 56.72 14.62
N ALA A 631 -66.16 57.63 15.58
CA ALA A 631 -66.76 57.56 16.92
C ALA A 631 -67.15 58.96 17.44
N LYS A 632 -67.98 59.03 18.47
CA LYS A 632 -68.27 60.26 19.23
C LYS A 632 -67.77 60.12 20.66
N TYR A 633 -67.55 61.26 21.33
CA TYR A 633 -67.30 61.28 22.76
C TYR A 633 -68.43 60.58 23.54
N GLY A 634 -68.06 59.70 24.47
CA GLY A 634 -68.98 58.90 25.28
C GLY A 634 -69.42 57.57 24.65
N ASN A 635 -69.08 57.28 23.39
CA ASN A 635 -69.40 55.98 22.77
C ASN A 635 -68.65 54.83 23.44
N GLU A 636 -69.28 53.64 23.46
CA GLU A 636 -68.57 52.40 23.75
C GLU A 636 -67.88 51.91 22.46
N LEU A 637 -66.57 51.74 22.51
CA LEU A 637 -65.77 51.12 21.46
C LEU A 637 -65.65 49.63 21.76
N ALA A 638 -66.08 48.79 20.82
CA ALA A 638 -65.75 47.39 20.79
C ALA A 638 -64.55 47.17 19.85
N VAL A 639 -63.44 46.74 20.41
CA VAL A 639 -62.19 46.48 19.68
C VAL A 639 -62.06 44.99 19.44
N THR A 640 -61.75 44.62 18.19
CA THR A 640 -61.43 43.25 17.79
C THR A 640 -60.10 43.26 17.03
N LEU A 641 -59.11 42.56 17.57
CA LEU A 641 -57.86 42.22 16.91
C LEU A 641 -57.99 40.82 16.29
N THR A 642 -57.68 40.68 15.01
CA THR A 642 -57.58 39.37 14.34
C THR A 642 -56.17 39.22 13.77
N VAL A 643 -55.44 38.18 14.18
CA VAL A 643 -54.08 37.87 13.68
C VAL A 643 -54.17 36.86 12.54
N ASP A 644 -53.40 37.08 11.47
CA ASP A 644 -53.36 36.16 10.34
C ASP A 644 -52.71 34.81 10.74
N PRO A 645 -53.15 33.66 10.18
CA PRO A 645 -52.52 32.39 10.46
C PRO A 645 -51.02 32.41 10.13
N PRO A 646 -50.13 32.04 11.08
CA PRO A 646 -48.70 32.10 10.87
C PRO A 646 -48.25 31.07 9.82
N PRO A 647 -47.27 31.38 8.96
CA PRO A 647 -46.73 30.41 8.01
C PRO A 647 -45.91 29.31 8.74
N PRO A 648 -45.80 28.10 8.17
CA PRO A 648 -44.86 27.09 8.65
C PRO A 648 -43.40 27.59 8.58
N PRO A 649 -42.51 27.13 9.48
CA PRO A 649 -41.09 27.46 9.41
C PRO A 649 -40.47 27.03 8.08
N GLN A 650 -39.58 27.85 7.53
CA GLN A 650 -38.87 27.54 6.28
C GLN A 650 -37.64 26.65 6.54
N GLY A 651 -37.31 25.79 5.58
CA GLY A 651 -36.14 24.89 5.67
C GLY A 651 -36.40 23.57 6.40
N LEU A 652 -37.65 23.29 6.81
CA LEU A 652 -38.06 22.03 7.43
C LEU A 652 -38.87 21.16 6.46
N LEU A 653 -38.51 19.88 6.34
CA LEU A 653 -39.19 18.93 5.45
C LEU A 653 -40.64 18.70 5.90
N ASN A 654 -41.59 18.95 4.99
CA ASN A 654 -43.03 18.77 5.21
C ASN A 654 -43.56 19.49 6.47
N ALA A 655 -43.00 20.64 6.80
CA ALA A 655 -43.39 21.41 7.98
C ALA A 655 -44.84 21.91 7.89
N GLN A 656 -45.58 21.74 8.99
CA GLN A 656 -46.97 22.16 9.10
C GLN A 656 -47.21 22.80 10.46
N VAL A 657 -47.89 23.95 10.48
CA VAL A 657 -48.41 24.55 11.72
C VAL A 657 -49.55 23.68 12.23
N THR A 658 -49.48 23.33 13.50
CA THR A 658 -50.43 22.44 14.17
C THR A 658 -51.37 23.20 15.10
N ASN A 659 -50.90 24.31 15.68
CA ASN A 659 -51.66 25.16 16.58
C ASN A 659 -51.04 26.57 16.65
N ALA A 660 -51.86 27.60 16.86
CA ALA A 660 -51.41 28.97 17.06
C ALA A 660 -52.43 29.80 17.87
N TYR A 661 -51.95 30.60 18.82
CA TYR A 661 -52.81 31.45 19.66
C TYR A 661 -52.08 32.68 20.20
N ILE A 662 -52.82 33.77 20.43
CA ILE A 662 -52.29 35.00 21.01
C ILE A 662 -51.94 34.75 22.49
N THR A 663 -50.70 35.04 22.87
CA THR A 663 -50.22 34.93 24.26
C THR A 663 -50.40 36.21 25.04
N LYS A 664 -50.33 37.36 24.34
CA LYS A 664 -50.50 38.68 24.93
C LYS A 664 -50.96 39.67 23.86
N ALA A 665 -51.97 40.47 24.16
CA ALA A 665 -52.31 41.63 23.33
C ALA A 665 -52.96 42.73 24.19
N TRP A 666 -52.68 43.98 23.86
CA TRP A 666 -53.33 45.15 24.44
C TRP A 666 -53.57 46.17 23.34
N VAL A 667 -54.59 47.01 23.49
CA VAL A 667 -54.81 48.16 22.63
C VAL A 667 -54.27 49.39 23.35
N ASN A 668 -53.35 50.10 22.69
CA ASN A 668 -52.88 51.40 23.14
C ASN A 668 -53.87 52.45 22.63
N THR A 669 -54.53 53.15 23.56
CA THR A 669 -55.56 54.13 23.23
C THR A 669 -55.38 55.41 24.06
N PRO A 670 -55.74 56.58 23.51
CA PRO A 670 -55.85 57.79 24.31
C PRO A 670 -56.97 57.65 25.35
N ARG A 671 -56.79 58.35 26.47
CA ARG A 671 -57.76 58.50 27.57
C ARG A 671 -57.79 59.93 28.06
N GLY A 672 -58.97 60.38 28.48
CA GLY A 672 -59.16 61.68 29.11
C GLY A 672 -59.76 61.58 30.50
N LYS A 673 -59.34 62.47 31.39
CA LYS A 673 -60.01 62.72 32.65
C LYS A 673 -60.28 64.21 32.81
N ILE A 674 -61.38 64.55 33.48
CA ILE A 674 -61.69 65.92 33.86
C ILE A 674 -60.67 66.36 34.91
N GLY A 675 -59.91 67.40 34.58
CA GLY A 675 -58.97 68.09 35.46
C GLY A 675 -59.32 69.58 35.56
N TRP A 676 -58.57 70.30 36.38
CA TRP A 676 -58.68 71.75 36.52
C TRP A 676 -57.32 72.35 36.23
N ASP A 677 -57.27 73.32 35.32
CA ASP A 677 -56.04 74.05 35.02
C ASP A 677 -55.65 74.95 36.22
N ALA A 678 -54.44 75.53 36.18
CA ALA A 678 -53.94 76.38 37.25
C ALA A 678 -54.80 77.64 37.52
N SER A 679 -55.77 77.95 36.65
CA SER A 679 -56.71 79.07 36.77
C SER A 679 -58.10 78.64 37.27
N GLY A 680 -58.31 77.35 37.55
CA GLY A 680 -59.59 76.80 37.99
C GLY A 680 -60.60 76.64 36.85
N ARG A 681 -60.16 76.54 35.60
CA ARG A 681 -61.02 76.13 34.47
C ARG A 681 -60.93 74.63 34.26
N VAL A 682 -62.04 74.03 33.86
CA VAL A 682 -62.09 72.61 33.50
C VAL A 682 -61.25 72.36 32.25
N GLU A 683 -60.26 71.48 32.36
CA GLU A 683 -59.44 70.99 31.24
C GLU A 683 -59.55 69.46 31.15
N ILE A 684 -59.40 68.88 29.95
CA ILE A 684 -59.26 67.42 29.81
C ILE A 684 -57.78 67.08 29.83
N GLN A 685 -57.35 66.40 30.90
CA GLN A 685 -56.01 65.86 30.99
C GLN A 685 -55.94 64.55 30.21
N ARG A 686 -55.09 64.51 29.18
CA ARG A 686 -54.91 63.37 28.30
C ARG A 686 -53.77 62.48 28.77
N ARG A 687 -53.94 61.17 28.61
CA ARG A 687 -52.89 60.15 28.77
C ARG A 687 -53.11 59.04 27.76
N GLU A 688 -52.09 58.23 27.52
CA GLU A 688 -52.27 56.92 26.90
C GLU A 688 -52.55 55.87 27.98
N GLU A 689 -53.37 54.90 27.64
CA GLU A 689 -53.62 53.73 28.49
C GLU A 689 -53.60 52.47 27.63
N ASP A 690 -52.99 51.43 28.18
CA ASP A 690 -52.99 50.09 27.60
C ASP A 690 -54.17 49.30 28.17
N ILE A 691 -55.08 48.91 27.30
CA ILE A 691 -56.23 48.09 27.68
C ILE A 691 -55.97 46.67 27.19
N ASN A 692 -55.80 45.72 28.11
CA ASN A 692 -55.60 44.31 27.76
C ASN A 692 -56.82 43.74 27.01
N LEU A 693 -56.55 42.92 26.00
CA LEU A 693 -57.59 42.21 25.26
C LEU A 693 -57.90 40.88 25.97
N ILE A 694 -59.16 40.48 25.91
CA ILE A 694 -59.61 39.12 26.20
C ILE A 694 -59.27 38.27 24.98
N LEU A 695 -58.46 37.23 25.17
CA LEU A 695 -57.85 36.45 24.09
C LEU A 695 -58.63 35.15 23.86
N ASP A 696 -58.93 34.84 22.60
CA ASP A 696 -59.55 33.60 22.14
C ASP A 696 -58.90 33.16 20.81
N GLY A 697 -57.95 32.22 20.89
CA GLY A 697 -57.16 31.77 19.74
C GLY A 697 -56.38 32.93 19.09
N LEU A 698 -56.62 33.17 17.79
CA LEU A 698 -56.03 34.27 17.02
C LEU A 698 -56.87 35.56 17.04
N VAL A 699 -57.83 35.66 17.96
CA VAL A 699 -58.70 36.83 18.13
C VAL A 699 -58.56 37.40 19.53
N GLY A 700 -58.42 38.71 19.63
CA GLY A 700 -58.49 39.44 20.90
C GLY A 700 -59.63 40.45 20.88
N THR A 701 -60.36 40.60 21.99
CA THR A 701 -61.45 41.58 22.07
C THR A 701 -61.43 42.39 23.35
N THR A 702 -61.88 43.64 23.31
CA THR A 702 -62.12 44.44 24.51
C THR A 702 -63.17 45.51 24.26
N LYS A 703 -63.68 46.12 25.33
CA LYS A 703 -64.62 47.24 25.26
C LYS A 703 -64.18 48.36 26.18
N TYR A 704 -64.25 49.59 25.70
CA TYR A 704 -64.00 50.79 26.52
C TYR A 704 -64.73 52.01 25.99
N LYS A 705 -64.88 53.05 26.81
CA LYS A 705 -65.56 54.29 26.42
C LYS A 705 -64.61 55.34 25.87
N VAL A 706 -65.08 56.12 24.89
CA VAL A 706 -64.39 57.32 24.40
C VAL A 706 -64.50 58.44 25.43
N ASP A 707 -63.39 58.80 26.06
CA ASP A 707 -63.36 59.80 27.15
C ASP A 707 -62.28 60.89 26.97
N TRP A 708 -61.63 60.96 25.81
CA TRP A 708 -60.46 61.85 25.59
C TRP A 708 -60.70 63.09 24.70
N ALA A 709 -61.88 63.23 24.10
CA ALA A 709 -62.16 64.35 23.18
C ALA A 709 -62.40 65.66 23.97
N GLY A 710 -61.67 66.72 23.61
CA GLY A 710 -61.43 67.90 24.44
C GLY A 710 -62.45 69.06 24.43
N TYR A 711 -63.73 68.88 24.08
CA TYR A 711 -64.60 70.01 23.69
C TYR A 711 -66.02 70.02 24.29
N PRO A 712 -66.53 71.19 24.75
CA PRO A 712 -67.98 71.48 24.92
C PRO A 712 -68.47 72.71 24.08
N PRO A 713 -69.79 72.98 23.84
CA PRO A 713 -70.93 72.25 23.26
C PRO A 713 -71.19 72.63 21.75
N PRO A 714 -72.39 72.37 21.17
CA PRO A 714 -72.60 71.38 20.11
C PRO A 714 -71.78 71.63 18.83
N ILE A 715 -71.02 70.62 18.43
CA ILE A 715 -70.31 70.59 17.15
C ILE A 715 -71.15 69.75 16.16
N PRO A 716 -71.31 70.18 14.90
CA PRO A 716 -72.10 69.44 13.91
C PRO A 716 -71.66 67.98 13.79
N ASP A 717 -72.64 67.09 13.61
CA ASP A 717 -72.46 65.62 13.63
C ASP A 717 -71.42 65.08 12.62
N ASN A 718 -71.06 65.87 11.61
CA ASN A 718 -70.17 65.47 10.52
C ASN A 718 -68.80 66.18 10.54
N THR A 719 -68.47 66.90 11.61
CA THR A 719 -67.15 67.55 11.74
C THR A 719 -66.20 66.64 12.52
N VAL A 720 -65.11 66.21 11.87
CA VAL A 720 -63.99 65.52 12.53
C VAL A 720 -63.30 66.51 13.47
N MET A 721 -63.31 66.21 14.76
CA MET A 721 -62.61 66.99 15.78
C MET A 721 -61.17 66.56 15.92
N GLU A 722 -60.93 65.26 15.84
CA GLU A 722 -59.63 64.66 16.10
C GLU A 722 -59.52 63.32 15.40
N THR A 723 -58.35 63.03 14.84
CA THR A 723 -58.01 61.75 14.23
C THR A 723 -56.92 61.11 15.07
N ASN A 724 -57.15 59.91 15.58
CA ASN A 724 -56.17 59.18 16.38
C ASN A 724 -55.80 57.85 15.73
N TYR A 725 -54.52 57.51 15.79
CA TYR A 725 -54.03 56.18 15.40
C TYR A 725 -54.07 55.28 16.63
N ILE A 726 -54.91 54.24 16.57
CA ILE A 726 -55.05 53.25 17.63
C ILE A 726 -54.35 51.99 17.15
N TYR A 727 -53.43 51.48 17.95
CA TYR A 727 -52.68 50.27 17.62
C TYR A 727 -52.71 49.26 18.76
N ALA A 728 -52.54 48.00 18.39
CA ALA A 728 -52.61 46.86 19.27
C ALA A 728 -51.39 45.97 19.03
N PRO A 729 -50.35 46.10 19.86
CA PRO A 729 -49.24 45.14 19.90
C PRO A 729 -49.73 43.77 20.35
N PHE A 730 -49.19 42.70 19.77
CA PHE A 730 -49.54 41.34 20.14
C PHE A 730 -48.35 40.36 20.05
N GLY A 731 -48.40 39.30 20.86
CA GLY A 731 -47.53 38.13 20.82
C GLY A 731 -48.34 36.86 20.54
N VAL A 732 -47.75 35.92 19.80
CA VAL A 732 -48.38 34.67 19.35
C VAL A 732 -47.45 33.50 19.62
N HIS A 733 -47.97 32.44 20.24
CA HIS A 733 -47.32 31.15 20.33
C HIS A 733 -47.73 30.27 19.14
N VAL A 734 -46.77 29.57 18.54
CA VAL A 734 -47.01 28.71 17.39
C VAL A 734 -46.37 27.34 17.61
N ASP A 735 -47.19 26.29 17.50
CA ASP A 735 -46.75 24.88 17.53
C ASP A 735 -46.72 24.32 16.10
N TYR A 736 -45.68 23.56 15.76
CA TYR A 736 -45.54 22.95 14.43
C TYR A 736 -44.98 21.52 14.51
N MET A 737 -45.18 20.76 13.43
CA MET A 737 -44.58 19.44 13.22
C MET A 737 -43.79 19.39 11.91
N TYR A 738 -42.75 18.54 11.88
CA TYR A 738 -41.87 18.36 10.73
C TYR A 738 -41.28 16.94 10.69
N GLN A 739 -40.77 16.52 9.54
CA GLN A 739 -40.16 15.19 9.38
C GLN A 739 -38.63 15.23 9.55
N VAL A 740 -38.10 14.25 10.27
CA VAL A 740 -36.66 14.04 10.48
C VAL A 740 -36.26 12.63 10.01
N PRO A 741 -35.20 12.48 9.20
CA PRO A 741 -34.68 11.17 8.83
C PRO A 741 -33.98 10.50 10.01
N VAL A 742 -34.26 9.22 10.24
CA VAL A 742 -33.60 8.37 11.23
C VAL A 742 -33.03 7.15 10.53
N ALA A 743 -31.72 6.95 10.70
CA ALA A 743 -31.03 5.80 10.14
C ALA A 743 -31.34 4.53 10.94
N THR A 744 -31.68 3.46 10.24
CA THR A 744 -31.90 2.11 10.79
C THR A 744 -31.05 1.10 10.01
N GLU A 745 -30.91 -0.13 10.51
CA GLU A 745 -30.20 -1.21 9.78
C GLU A 745 -30.80 -1.49 8.38
N GLY A 746 -32.07 -1.12 8.14
CA GLY A 746 -32.76 -1.32 6.86
C GLY A 746 -32.83 -0.10 5.94
N GLY A 747 -32.17 1.01 6.28
CA GLY A 747 -32.21 2.27 5.52
C GLY A 747 -32.75 3.45 6.33
N VAL A 748 -33.17 4.52 5.65
CA VAL A 748 -33.66 5.76 6.26
C VAL A 748 -35.19 5.72 6.38
N VAL A 749 -35.71 5.95 7.58
CA VAL A 749 -37.14 6.16 7.83
C VAL A 749 -37.36 7.61 8.31
N TYR A 750 -38.51 8.21 7.97
CA TYR A 750 -38.85 9.56 8.41
C TYR A 750 -39.80 9.51 9.60
N ILE A 751 -39.45 10.18 10.69
CA ILE A 751 -40.31 10.32 11.87
C ILE A 751 -40.78 11.77 12.02
N TRP A 752 -41.97 11.95 12.60
CA TRP A 752 -42.48 13.28 12.93
C TRP A 752 -41.90 13.76 14.25
N GLN A 753 -41.42 15.01 14.27
CA GLN A 753 -40.97 15.74 15.44
C GLN A 753 -41.84 17.00 15.60
N THR A 754 -41.86 17.56 16.81
CA THR A 754 -42.64 18.75 17.17
C THR A 754 -41.73 19.86 17.67
N GLY A 755 -42.12 21.11 17.43
CA GLY A 755 -41.43 22.28 17.93
C GLY A 755 -42.39 23.45 18.13
N SER A 756 -41.94 24.48 18.82
CA SER A 756 -42.71 25.71 19.00
C SER A 756 -41.84 26.96 18.92
N TYR A 757 -42.46 28.10 18.62
CA TYR A 757 -41.81 29.41 18.63
C TYR A 757 -42.77 30.53 19.08
N GLU A 758 -42.18 31.63 19.56
CA GLU A 758 -42.90 32.88 19.85
C GLU A 758 -42.70 33.87 18.71
N ALA A 759 -43.76 34.53 18.30
CA ALA A 759 -43.73 35.63 17.33
C ALA A 759 -44.49 36.83 17.85
N SER A 760 -44.27 37.99 17.24
CA SER A 760 -44.96 39.23 17.61
C SER A 760 -45.41 39.99 16.38
N GLY A 761 -46.33 40.93 16.58
CA GLY A 761 -46.78 41.83 15.55
C GLY A 761 -47.46 43.05 16.14
N ASN A 762 -47.88 43.95 15.26
CA ASN A 762 -48.67 45.11 15.62
C ASN A 762 -49.74 45.31 14.55
N ALA A 763 -50.98 45.57 15.00
CA ALA A 763 -52.08 45.94 14.12
C ALA A 763 -52.56 47.34 14.52
N GLY A 764 -52.99 48.16 13.57
CA GLY A 764 -53.52 49.47 13.93
C GLY A 764 -54.53 49.97 12.92
N THR A 765 -55.35 50.91 13.36
CA THR A 765 -56.35 51.57 12.54
C THR A 765 -56.50 53.03 13.00
N THR A 766 -57.03 53.85 12.11
CA THR A 766 -57.29 55.26 12.39
C THR A 766 -58.75 55.42 12.82
N LEU A 767 -58.98 56.19 13.88
CA LEU A 767 -60.31 56.51 14.39
C LEU A 767 -60.52 58.03 14.42
N ASP A 768 -61.53 58.50 13.70
CA ASP A 768 -61.98 59.89 13.69
C ASP A 768 -63.06 60.11 14.75
N ILE A 769 -62.87 61.11 15.61
CA ILE A 769 -63.86 61.54 16.57
C ILE A 769 -64.72 62.65 15.95
N ILE A 770 -66.01 62.40 15.77
CA ILE A 770 -66.99 63.30 15.13
C ILE A 770 -68.07 63.74 16.12
N GLY A 771 -68.46 65.01 16.11
CA GLY A 771 -69.57 65.55 16.93
C GLY A 771 -69.52 65.28 18.45
N THR A 772 -70.50 65.81 19.18
CA THR A 772 -70.73 65.47 20.60
C THR A 772 -72.18 65.10 20.79
N ASP A 773 -72.50 64.04 21.52
CA ASP A 773 -73.84 63.91 22.09
C ASP A 773 -74.02 64.99 23.18
N LEU A 774 -75.18 65.65 23.22
CA LEU A 774 -75.48 66.78 24.11
C LEU A 774 -75.18 66.40 25.59
N TYR A 775 -74.23 67.08 26.24
CA TYR A 775 -73.95 66.94 27.67
C TYR A 775 -74.07 68.29 28.40
N ILE A 776 -74.78 68.28 29.53
CA ILE A 776 -74.93 69.39 30.47
C ILE A 776 -73.77 69.33 31.47
N PHE A 777 -73.12 70.47 31.73
CA PHE A 777 -72.04 70.59 32.72
C PHE A 777 -72.55 70.22 34.13
N ASN A 778 -71.78 69.36 34.82
CA ASN A 778 -71.75 69.12 36.28
C ASN A 778 -72.37 67.84 36.89
N GLN A 779 -72.57 66.73 36.16
CA GLN A 779 -72.76 65.43 36.83
C GLN A 779 -72.37 64.21 35.96
N GLU A 780 -71.70 63.22 36.57
CA GLU A 780 -71.51 61.89 35.97
C GLU A 780 -72.87 61.23 35.77
N ILE A 781 -73.26 60.96 34.51
CA ILE A 781 -74.47 60.20 34.20
C ILE A 781 -74.16 58.70 34.33
N HIS A 782 -74.15 58.22 35.56
CA HIS A 782 -74.30 56.81 35.88
C HIS A 782 -75.68 56.64 36.52
N ASP A 783 -76.70 56.31 35.71
CA ASP A 783 -77.84 55.43 36.05
C ASP A 783 -78.93 55.41 34.97
N ALA A 784 -79.49 54.22 34.74
CA ALA A 784 -80.66 54.01 33.88
C ALA A 784 -81.90 54.65 34.54
N GLY A 785 -82.49 55.65 33.88
CA GLY A 785 -83.73 56.29 34.33
C GLY A 785 -83.71 57.82 34.41
N THR A 786 -82.58 58.48 34.11
CA THR A 786 -82.55 59.96 34.11
C THR A 786 -83.34 60.52 32.91
N PRO A 787 -84.35 61.38 33.11
CA PRO A 787 -85.20 61.86 32.02
C PRO A 787 -84.43 62.72 31.01
N VAL A 788 -84.58 62.40 29.73
CA VAL A 788 -84.12 63.23 28.63
C VAL A 788 -85.13 64.37 28.45
N TRP A 789 -84.74 65.60 28.73
CA TRP A 789 -85.46 66.74 28.17
C TRP A 789 -85.06 66.87 26.68
N GLN A 790 -86.02 66.61 25.80
CA GLN A 790 -86.00 67.07 24.41
C GLN A 790 -86.53 68.52 24.34
N PRO A 791 -86.14 69.32 23.33
CA PRO A 791 -86.23 70.79 23.35
C PRO A 791 -87.63 71.37 23.49
#